data_AF-A0A5C0SM30-F1
#
_entry.id   AF-A0A5C0SM30-F1
#
_cell.length_a   1.000
_cell.length_b   1.000
_cell.length_c   1.000
_cell.angle_alpha   90.00
_cell.angle_beta   90.00
_cell.angle_gamma   90.00
#
_symmetry.space_group_name_H-M   'P 1'
#
loop_
_entity.id
_entity.type
_entity.pdbx_description
1 polymer ?
#
loop_
_entity_poly.entity_id
_entity_poly.type
_entity_poly.pdbx_seq_one_letter_code
_entity_poly.pdbx_strand_id
1 'polypeptide(L)'
;MPKGDENANVWMTFLRDLEPRVEEIEVDGKKIKRLVFEKHVNAEGITFPQTYENEEVVLEYYDKETGLKWVGKFPFKHALFKKGASFIGATFEGIVSFYGAIFEDDAYFDNTTFEGYVSFDLVVFNGVARFKGAKFNNVNDVFHPDDIDQQLRFWEEVSPEVRVGHEDPSKPKGRTVSANESCLNCFYQFSATFINAKFMNLVSFNNAEFQGAVRFGSSQFGMNIERDSHTASINFENAKFLGSSTKFAGCTFFARTLFINAKFKGYVNFEGSTFEQSSYFDRSEFLVDVESKDVGYFGFSPIDFRRTHFKKDVSFRGVEFYSKPNFSKAHFGGFVAFTRTIGANSRNCIFHRGVEFIECVFEKEADFQWSAFYKSPGNSGEGYSFKEYPLANFARSRFEGSAHFNFATFGNVVFNFVRFLGQVGFQGTRFNGHLHIREAVFENVVAFSAYSFVNVDIEGSRFHGVVVFSGAKLTGDFRIIHSTFEREVLFGKGGYKEENYSPITFSESAKSFVIEGATFEDSVNFRNIEFKISVKIIECSFNSHVHFDKSVFRNNCDLSGNFFKSIISFKDTIFEGDAVFDRCLLSGIWDFAGKQDRPYKFYKSLSFDGVSISGTVSFVSLRGREELEEFDINELESLFKEPLSKIEAARIQRVSFEKEGKRDEADRMFVLEMRVRRRARSERANMKIHNFLEWFIGDLPSEYGTNWRRIIWGSLLVVLYFGIAYWLEILSYSFYAEWDIGWFKWLDLGMFWTLFGVSYLVVLYSRGIFEDITTLEELISGIRHYWKYWVIVLSPAYLAWIVLSNLPLPFSARVLDKATIQLSSNAIVALNPENLGSVLGTLLNALYYSLVTFTTLGYGDMHPTGWLKALSAIEALTGAVFMALIVAVIARKWMR
;
A
#
# COMPACT_ATOMS: atom_id res chain seq x y z
N MET A 1 -28.52 -2.16 -78.51
CA MET A 1 -29.07 -0.92 -77.92
C MET A 1 -28.13 -0.53 -76.79
N PRO A 2 -27.65 0.71 -76.70
CA PRO A 2 -26.75 1.11 -75.61
C PRO A 2 -27.52 1.08 -74.28
N LYS A 3 -26.87 0.63 -73.20
CA LYS A 3 -27.45 0.49 -71.85
C LYS A 3 -28.06 1.80 -71.30
N GLY A 4 -27.59 2.96 -71.78
CA GLY A 4 -28.10 4.28 -71.38
C GLY A 4 -29.60 4.53 -71.65
N ASP A 5 -30.17 4.02 -72.75
CA ASP A 5 -31.58 4.24 -73.09
C ASP A 5 -32.54 3.40 -72.21
N GLU A 6 -32.13 2.18 -71.82
CA GLU A 6 -32.89 1.33 -70.90
C GLU A 6 -32.87 1.88 -69.47
N ASN A 7 -31.74 2.43 -69.02
CA ASN A 7 -31.60 3.01 -67.69
C ASN A 7 -32.41 4.29 -67.50
N ALA A 8 -32.41 5.17 -68.50
CA ALA A 8 -33.23 6.39 -68.50
C ALA A 8 -34.74 6.05 -68.46
N ASN A 9 -35.16 4.94 -69.08
CA ASN A 9 -36.56 4.55 -69.14
C ASN A 9 -37.17 4.25 -67.76
N VAL A 10 -36.43 3.65 -66.82
CA VAL A 10 -36.95 3.37 -65.47
C VAL A 10 -37.22 4.67 -64.72
N TRP A 11 -36.25 5.59 -64.70
CA TRP A 11 -36.39 6.90 -64.06
C TRP A 11 -37.48 7.75 -64.70
N MET A 12 -37.55 7.78 -66.04
CA MET A 12 -38.57 8.55 -66.75
C MET A 12 -39.98 7.96 -66.55
N THR A 13 -40.11 6.63 -66.46
CA THR A 13 -41.39 6.00 -66.12
C THR A 13 -41.82 6.39 -64.71
N PHE A 14 -40.90 6.28 -63.74
CA PHE A 14 -41.15 6.70 -62.36
C PHE A 14 -41.58 8.17 -62.23
N LEU A 15 -40.88 9.10 -62.89
CA LEU A 15 -41.22 10.52 -62.87
C LEU A 15 -42.54 10.81 -63.59
N ARG A 16 -42.82 10.11 -64.70
CA ARG A 16 -44.07 10.26 -65.45
C ARG A 16 -45.27 9.78 -64.65
N ASP A 17 -45.13 8.69 -63.90
CA ASP A 17 -46.24 8.11 -63.13
C ASP A 17 -46.59 8.98 -61.90
N LEU A 18 -45.59 9.63 -61.29
CA LEU A 18 -45.80 10.52 -60.14
C LEU A 18 -46.18 11.95 -60.52
N GLU A 19 -45.77 12.42 -61.69
CA GLU A 19 -46.00 13.77 -62.20
C GLU A 19 -45.55 14.88 -61.22
N PRO A 20 -44.28 14.93 -60.79
CA PRO A 20 -43.81 15.94 -59.84
C PRO A 20 -43.81 17.35 -60.45
N ARG A 21 -44.16 18.35 -59.64
CA ARG A 21 -44.10 19.76 -60.02
C ARG A 21 -42.65 20.26 -60.00
N VAL A 22 -42.26 21.08 -60.97
CA VAL A 22 -40.94 21.73 -61.01
C VAL A 22 -41.03 23.12 -60.38
N GLU A 23 -40.14 23.40 -59.44
CA GLU A 23 -40.10 24.67 -58.72
C GLU A 23 -38.69 25.27 -58.73
N GLU A 24 -38.59 26.59 -58.94
CA GLU A 24 -37.33 27.33 -58.83
C GLU A 24 -37.16 27.86 -57.40
N ILE A 25 -36.04 27.50 -56.78
CA ILE A 25 -35.67 27.92 -55.42
C ILE A 25 -34.30 28.60 -55.45
N GLU A 26 -34.03 29.43 -54.44
CA GLU A 26 -32.71 30.04 -54.24
C GLU A 26 -31.94 29.27 -53.16
N VAL A 27 -30.78 28.74 -53.52
CA VAL A 27 -29.86 28.03 -52.62
C VAL A 27 -28.48 28.66 -52.78
N ASP A 28 -27.90 29.16 -51.69
CA ASP A 28 -26.60 29.84 -51.67
C ASP A 28 -26.46 30.96 -52.72
N GLY A 29 -27.54 31.74 -52.92
CA GLY A 29 -27.59 32.84 -53.89
C GLY A 29 -27.69 32.40 -55.36
N LYS A 30 -27.87 31.10 -55.63
CA LYS A 30 -28.10 30.54 -56.97
C LYS A 30 -29.52 30.04 -57.11
N LYS A 31 -30.16 30.37 -58.23
CA LYS A 31 -31.45 29.81 -58.63
C LYS A 31 -31.26 28.40 -59.15
N ILE A 32 -31.86 27.42 -58.48
CA ILE A 32 -31.86 26.01 -58.90
C ILE A 32 -33.30 25.53 -59.05
N LYS A 33 -33.51 24.50 -59.87
CA LYS A 33 -34.82 23.86 -60.01
C LYS A 33 -34.85 22.55 -59.25
N ARG A 34 -35.90 22.32 -58.46
CA ARG A 34 -36.15 21.07 -57.74
C ARG A 34 -37.42 20.38 -58.21
N LEU A 35 -37.54 19.08 -57.93
CA LEU A 35 -38.76 18.32 -58.08
C LEU A 35 -39.58 18.33 -56.79
N VAL A 36 -40.88 18.56 -56.91
CA VAL A 36 -41.85 18.57 -55.80
C VAL A 36 -42.85 17.45 -56.02
N PHE A 37 -42.75 16.40 -55.21
CA PHE A 37 -43.64 15.26 -55.21
C PHE A 37 -44.85 15.55 -54.32
N GLU A 38 -45.98 15.91 -54.95
CA GLU A 38 -47.22 16.25 -54.24
C GLU A 38 -48.04 15.02 -53.85
N LYS A 39 -47.88 13.92 -54.59
CA LYS A 39 -48.53 12.62 -54.36
C LYS A 39 -47.65 11.74 -53.47
N HIS A 40 -48.25 10.72 -52.85
CA HIS A 40 -47.50 9.69 -52.13
C HIS A 40 -46.54 8.96 -53.09
N VAL A 41 -45.27 8.87 -52.71
CA VAL A 41 -44.26 8.19 -53.53
C VAL A 41 -44.19 6.73 -53.12
N ASN A 42 -44.50 5.82 -54.05
CA ASN A 42 -44.33 4.39 -53.86
C ASN A 42 -43.30 3.87 -54.86
N ALA A 43 -42.11 3.56 -54.33
CA ALA A 43 -40.98 3.01 -55.07
C ALA A 43 -40.56 1.65 -54.51
N GLU A 44 -41.49 0.90 -53.91
CA GLU A 44 -41.19 -0.37 -53.26
C GLU A 44 -40.69 -1.42 -54.26
N GLY A 45 -39.56 -2.06 -53.94
CA GLY A 45 -38.94 -3.08 -54.78
C GLY A 45 -38.41 -2.61 -56.13
N ILE A 46 -38.42 -1.30 -56.42
CA ILE A 46 -37.90 -0.77 -57.68
C ILE A 46 -36.37 -0.80 -57.67
N THR A 47 -35.77 -1.28 -58.77
CA THR A 47 -34.35 -1.12 -59.05
C THR A 47 -34.13 0.13 -59.88
N PHE A 48 -33.54 1.16 -59.29
CA PHE A 48 -33.12 2.38 -59.95
C PHE A 48 -31.71 2.21 -60.52
N PRO A 49 -31.57 2.15 -61.86
CA PRO A 49 -30.28 2.01 -62.49
C PRO A 49 -29.49 3.33 -62.37
N GLN A 50 -28.17 3.24 -62.54
CA GLN A 50 -27.29 4.40 -62.57
C GLN A 50 -27.67 5.35 -63.72
N THR A 51 -27.76 6.65 -63.41
CA THR A 51 -28.20 7.71 -64.33
C THR A 51 -27.06 8.37 -65.10
N TYR A 52 -25.83 7.85 -65.02
CA TYR A 52 -24.64 8.46 -65.60
C TYR A 52 -23.64 7.40 -66.08
N GLU A 53 -23.15 7.50 -67.31
CA GLU A 53 -22.00 6.71 -67.80
C GLU A 53 -20.73 7.58 -67.94
N ASN A 54 -20.89 8.92 -68.03
CA ASN A 54 -19.88 10.01 -68.08
C ASN A 54 -20.46 11.32 -67.46
N GLU A 55 -19.79 12.48 -67.52
CA GLU A 55 -20.38 13.80 -67.10
C GLU A 55 -21.71 14.12 -67.83
N GLU A 56 -22.00 13.48 -68.97
CA GLU A 56 -23.00 13.91 -69.97
C GLU A 56 -24.43 13.39 -69.81
N VAL A 57 -24.75 12.52 -68.85
CA VAL A 57 -26.13 12.00 -68.79
C VAL A 57 -27.03 12.93 -67.99
N VAL A 58 -28.11 13.35 -68.65
CA VAL A 58 -29.03 14.38 -68.17
C VAL A 58 -30.44 13.80 -68.22
N LEU A 59 -31.05 13.56 -67.07
CA LEU A 59 -32.49 13.31 -67.02
C LEU A 59 -33.21 14.63 -67.26
N GLU A 60 -34.15 14.61 -68.20
CA GLU A 60 -34.95 15.77 -68.54
C GLU A 60 -36.42 15.48 -68.23
N TYR A 61 -37.02 16.29 -67.36
CA TYR A 61 -38.43 16.18 -67.01
C TYR A 61 -39.14 17.49 -67.32
N TYR A 62 -40.29 17.41 -67.99
CA TYR A 62 -41.13 18.56 -68.31
C TYR A 62 -42.38 18.53 -67.44
N ASP A 63 -42.51 19.53 -66.58
CA ASP A 63 -43.71 19.74 -65.79
C ASP A 63 -44.81 20.34 -66.69
N LYS A 64 -45.89 19.58 -66.88
CA LYS A 64 -47.03 19.98 -67.70
C LYS A 64 -47.82 21.14 -67.07
N GLU A 65 -47.79 21.30 -65.76
CA GLU A 65 -48.56 22.31 -65.04
C GLU A 65 -47.85 23.66 -65.03
N THR A 66 -46.56 23.69 -64.67
CA THR A 66 -45.79 24.94 -64.62
C THR A 66 -45.14 25.32 -65.95
N GLY A 67 -45.02 24.37 -66.89
CA GLY A 67 -44.27 24.54 -68.12
C GLY A 67 -42.74 24.60 -67.93
N LEU A 68 -42.26 24.35 -66.70
CA LEU A 68 -40.84 24.37 -66.39
C LEU A 68 -40.19 23.02 -66.71
N LYS A 69 -39.00 23.10 -67.31
CA LYS A 69 -38.13 21.94 -67.53
C LYS A 69 -37.16 21.80 -66.35
N TRP A 70 -37.12 20.60 -65.75
CA TRP A 70 -36.06 20.17 -64.84
C TRP A 70 -35.04 19.31 -65.59
N VAL A 71 -33.76 19.52 -65.27
CA VAL A 71 -32.61 18.97 -65.97
C VAL A 71 -31.56 18.66 -64.91
N GLY A 72 -31.17 17.39 -64.75
CA GLY A 72 -30.16 17.00 -63.76
C GLY A 72 -29.86 15.50 -63.69
N LYS A 73 -28.82 15.14 -62.93
CA LYS A 73 -28.38 13.74 -62.73
C LYS A 73 -29.06 13.05 -61.54
N PHE A 74 -29.43 13.83 -60.53
CA PHE A 74 -29.92 13.35 -59.24
C PHE A 74 -31.34 13.89 -58.98
N PRO A 75 -32.40 13.15 -59.36
CA PRO A 75 -33.79 13.63 -59.24
C PRO A 75 -34.23 13.97 -57.82
N PHE A 76 -33.60 13.36 -56.81
CA PHE A 76 -33.94 13.58 -55.41
C PHE A 76 -33.14 14.69 -54.72
N LYS A 77 -32.17 15.30 -55.41
CA LYS A 77 -31.41 16.42 -54.86
C LYS A 77 -32.33 17.65 -54.72
N HIS A 78 -32.36 18.23 -53.52
CA HIS A 78 -33.28 19.31 -53.12
C HIS A 78 -34.77 18.99 -53.27
N ALA A 79 -35.14 17.73 -53.50
CA ALA A 79 -36.52 17.35 -53.74
C ALA A 79 -37.39 17.57 -52.50
N LEU A 80 -38.65 17.93 -52.73
CA LEU A 80 -39.66 18.08 -51.69
C LEU A 80 -40.71 16.99 -51.81
N PHE A 81 -40.85 16.17 -50.79
CA PHE A 81 -41.88 15.13 -50.68
C PHE A 81 -42.96 15.61 -49.70
N LYS A 82 -44.12 16.04 -50.22
CA LYS A 82 -45.22 16.58 -49.40
C LYS A 82 -46.06 15.51 -48.70
N LYS A 83 -45.94 14.27 -49.14
CA LYS A 83 -46.66 13.08 -48.64
C LYS A 83 -45.67 11.95 -48.42
N GLY A 84 -46.12 10.87 -47.78
CA GLY A 84 -45.29 9.71 -47.49
C GLY A 84 -44.51 9.19 -48.70
N ALA A 85 -43.27 8.78 -48.45
CA ALA A 85 -42.35 8.27 -49.47
C ALA A 85 -41.80 6.89 -49.06
N SER A 86 -42.20 5.85 -49.78
CA SER A 86 -41.77 4.47 -49.54
C SER A 86 -40.78 4.02 -50.63
N PHE A 87 -39.59 3.60 -50.19
CA PHE A 87 -38.52 2.98 -50.96
C PHE A 87 -38.20 1.59 -50.42
N ILE A 88 -39.16 0.94 -49.75
CA ILE A 88 -38.94 -0.34 -49.08
C ILE A 88 -38.51 -1.39 -50.10
N GLY A 89 -37.37 -2.05 -49.85
CA GLY A 89 -36.79 -3.05 -50.75
C GLY A 89 -36.28 -2.50 -52.09
N ALA A 90 -36.27 -1.18 -52.31
CA ALA A 90 -35.71 -0.59 -53.51
C ALA A 90 -34.20 -0.83 -53.59
N THR A 91 -33.66 -0.84 -54.81
CA THR A 91 -32.21 -0.95 -55.05
C THR A 91 -31.74 0.24 -55.88
N PHE A 92 -30.74 0.97 -55.40
CA PHE A 92 -30.07 2.02 -56.15
C PHE A 92 -28.72 1.51 -56.63
N GLU A 93 -28.57 1.26 -57.93
CA GLU A 93 -27.36 0.65 -58.49
C GLU A 93 -26.18 1.64 -58.53
N GLY A 94 -26.45 2.94 -58.68
CA GLY A 94 -25.44 4.00 -58.74
C GLY A 94 -25.47 4.97 -57.55
N ILE A 95 -24.67 6.04 -57.66
CA ILE A 95 -24.64 7.17 -56.72
C ILE A 95 -25.98 7.88 -56.73
N VAL A 96 -26.52 8.15 -55.54
CA VAL A 96 -27.78 8.86 -55.37
C VAL A 96 -27.60 10.00 -54.35
N SER A 97 -28.14 11.18 -54.67
CA SER A 97 -28.10 12.33 -53.79
C SER A 97 -29.50 12.74 -53.39
N PHE A 98 -29.76 12.70 -52.09
CA PHE A 98 -30.88 13.34 -51.39
C PHE A 98 -30.41 14.64 -50.71
N TYR A 99 -29.32 15.24 -51.19
CA TYR A 99 -28.75 16.45 -50.62
C TYR A 99 -29.80 17.56 -50.52
N GLY A 100 -30.02 18.08 -49.32
CA GLY A 100 -31.01 19.13 -49.05
C GLY A 100 -32.47 18.75 -49.37
N ALA A 101 -32.79 17.46 -49.50
CA ALA A 101 -34.16 17.00 -49.70
C ALA A 101 -34.99 17.18 -48.42
N ILE A 102 -36.30 17.37 -48.58
CA ILE A 102 -37.23 17.59 -47.48
C ILE A 102 -38.36 16.57 -47.61
N PHE A 103 -38.54 15.74 -46.57
CA PHE A 103 -39.67 14.84 -46.41
C PHE A 103 -40.61 15.44 -45.36
N GLU A 104 -41.76 15.96 -45.79
CA GLU A 104 -42.75 16.56 -44.89
C GLU A 104 -43.54 15.51 -44.08
N ASP A 105 -43.58 14.28 -44.59
CA ASP A 105 -44.27 13.13 -44.01
C ASP A 105 -43.29 11.95 -43.85
N ASP A 106 -43.78 10.77 -43.48
CA ASP A 106 -42.97 9.58 -43.24
C ASP A 106 -42.16 9.13 -44.47
N ALA A 107 -40.91 8.73 -44.24
CA ALA A 107 -39.98 8.23 -45.25
C ALA A 107 -39.45 6.84 -44.89
N TYR A 108 -39.66 5.85 -45.75
CA TYR A 108 -39.32 4.45 -45.49
C TYR A 108 -38.30 3.93 -46.49
N PHE A 109 -37.12 3.56 -46.00
CA PHE A 109 -36.00 2.94 -46.71
C PHE A 109 -35.69 1.54 -46.13
N ASP A 110 -36.71 0.85 -45.63
CA ASP A 110 -36.53 -0.47 -45.02
C ASP A 110 -36.09 -1.49 -46.07
N ASN A 111 -35.03 -2.25 -45.77
CA ASN A 111 -34.39 -3.21 -46.67
C ASN A 111 -33.96 -2.62 -48.04
N THR A 112 -33.83 -1.29 -48.14
CA THR A 112 -33.28 -0.64 -49.33
C THR A 112 -31.80 -0.97 -49.48
N THR A 113 -31.35 -1.22 -50.70
CA THR A 113 -29.92 -1.44 -50.99
C THR A 113 -29.37 -0.29 -51.82
N PHE A 114 -28.34 0.37 -51.31
CA PHE A 114 -27.54 1.37 -52.02
C PHE A 114 -26.23 0.70 -52.42
N GLU A 115 -26.10 0.35 -53.70
CA GLU A 115 -24.88 -0.25 -54.23
C GLU A 115 -23.76 0.78 -54.35
N GLY A 116 -24.09 2.01 -54.77
CA GLY A 116 -23.19 3.17 -54.78
C GLY A 116 -23.28 4.06 -53.53
N TYR A 117 -22.47 5.12 -53.50
CA TYR A 117 -22.50 6.16 -52.46
C TYR A 117 -23.85 6.89 -52.42
N VAL A 118 -24.36 7.15 -51.21
CA VAL A 118 -25.54 7.99 -51.00
C VAL A 118 -25.27 9.20 -50.10
N SER A 119 -25.68 10.39 -50.55
CA SER A 119 -25.70 11.59 -49.71
C SER A 119 -27.11 11.87 -49.20
N PHE A 120 -27.25 11.97 -47.89
CA PHE A 120 -28.39 12.54 -47.15
C PHE A 120 -27.96 13.82 -46.42
N ASP A 121 -26.95 14.53 -46.93
CA ASP A 121 -26.47 15.74 -46.25
C ASP A 121 -27.52 16.85 -46.33
N LEU A 122 -27.68 17.60 -45.25
CA LEU A 122 -28.70 18.65 -45.09
C LEU A 122 -30.16 18.18 -45.32
N VAL A 123 -30.41 16.87 -45.34
CA VAL A 123 -31.77 16.34 -45.47
C VAL A 123 -32.60 16.70 -44.24
N VAL A 124 -33.89 16.94 -44.44
CA VAL A 124 -34.85 17.17 -43.36
C VAL A 124 -35.97 16.13 -43.44
N PHE A 125 -36.08 15.30 -42.40
CA PHE A 125 -37.19 14.38 -42.20
C PHE A 125 -38.13 14.94 -41.12
N ASN A 126 -39.27 15.49 -41.52
CA ASN A 126 -40.28 16.00 -40.59
C ASN A 126 -41.11 14.86 -39.97
N GLY A 127 -41.38 13.80 -40.75
CA GLY A 127 -42.01 12.56 -40.30
C GLY A 127 -41.03 11.53 -39.74
N VAL A 128 -41.50 10.29 -39.59
CA VAL A 128 -40.68 9.13 -39.18
C VAL A 128 -39.78 8.71 -40.34
N ALA A 129 -38.49 8.52 -40.06
CA ALA A 129 -37.53 8.00 -41.03
C ALA A 129 -37.11 6.57 -40.67
N ARG A 130 -37.31 5.59 -41.55
CA ARG A 130 -36.90 4.20 -41.30
C ARG A 130 -35.88 3.71 -42.33
N PHE A 131 -34.80 3.11 -41.84
CA PHE A 131 -33.71 2.49 -42.60
C PHE A 131 -33.45 1.07 -42.07
N LYS A 132 -34.50 0.38 -41.62
CA LYS A 132 -34.35 -0.93 -40.98
C LYS A 132 -33.86 -1.95 -42.01
N GLY A 133 -32.74 -2.59 -41.74
CA GLY A 133 -32.16 -3.57 -42.67
C GLY A 133 -31.60 -2.96 -43.96
N ALA A 134 -31.50 -1.63 -44.06
CA ALA A 134 -30.92 -0.96 -45.21
C ALA A 134 -29.43 -1.32 -45.35
N LYS A 135 -28.97 -1.50 -46.59
CA LYS A 135 -27.59 -1.86 -46.91
C LYS A 135 -26.94 -0.73 -47.69
N PHE A 136 -25.80 -0.26 -47.20
CA PHE A 136 -24.97 0.76 -47.83
C PHE A 136 -23.64 0.11 -48.21
N ASN A 137 -23.58 -0.39 -49.44
CA ASN A 137 -22.49 -1.23 -49.92
C ASN A 137 -21.29 -0.34 -50.29
N ASN A 138 -21.42 0.49 -51.33
CA ASN A 138 -20.30 1.23 -51.93
C ASN A 138 -18.99 0.43 -51.96
N VAL A 139 -19.07 -0.85 -52.34
CA VAL A 139 -17.96 -1.82 -52.23
C VAL A 139 -17.13 -1.87 -53.51
N ASN A 140 -17.72 -1.55 -54.68
CA ASN A 140 -17.05 -1.55 -55.97
C ASN A 140 -17.71 -0.51 -56.89
N ASP A 141 -16.91 0.10 -57.78
CA ASP A 141 -17.26 1.17 -58.72
C ASP A 141 -17.64 2.51 -58.09
N VAL A 142 -16.61 3.35 -57.97
CA VAL A 142 -16.83 4.79 -57.98
C VAL A 142 -16.48 5.25 -59.37
N PHE A 143 -17.48 5.75 -60.08
CA PHE A 143 -17.28 6.48 -61.31
C PHE A 143 -16.08 7.45 -61.17
N HIS A 144 -15.02 7.17 -61.92
CA HIS A 144 -13.79 7.94 -61.98
C HIS A 144 -13.78 8.70 -63.31
N PRO A 145 -14.28 9.93 -63.39
CA PRO A 145 -13.97 10.82 -64.49
C PRO A 145 -12.44 10.86 -64.69
N ASP A 146 -11.98 10.80 -65.94
CA ASP A 146 -10.55 10.74 -66.26
C ASP A 146 -9.77 11.98 -65.77
N ASP A 147 -10.47 13.10 -65.56
CA ASP A 147 -9.91 14.39 -65.13
C ASP A 147 -10.30 14.78 -63.69
N ILE A 148 -9.35 15.36 -62.96
CA ILE A 148 -9.49 15.75 -61.55
C ILE A 148 -10.50 16.88 -61.35
N ASP A 149 -10.56 17.82 -62.29
CA ASP A 149 -11.51 18.93 -62.21
C ASP A 149 -12.94 18.43 -62.47
N GLN A 150 -13.11 17.44 -63.36
CA GLN A 150 -14.39 16.75 -63.56
C GLN A 150 -14.82 16.01 -62.29
N GLN A 151 -13.90 15.31 -61.63
CA GLN A 151 -14.17 14.65 -60.35
C GLN A 151 -14.60 15.64 -59.27
N LEU A 152 -13.88 16.75 -59.10
CA LEU A 152 -14.20 17.77 -58.10
C LEU A 152 -15.59 18.39 -58.36
N ARG A 153 -15.88 18.75 -59.61
CA ARG A 153 -17.21 19.26 -59.99
C ARG A 153 -18.32 18.25 -59.75
N PHE A 154 -18.08 16.98 -60.08
CA PHE A 154 -19.05 15.91 -59.85
C PHE A 154 -19.35 15.72 -58.36
N TRP A 155 -18.33 15.67 -57.50
CA TRP A 155 -18.54 15.50 -56.06
C TRP A 155 -19.12 16.74 -55.39
N GLU A 156 -18.78 17.95 -55.87
CA GLU A 156 -19.46 19.19 -55.48
C GLU A 156 -20.94 19.17 -55.90
N GLU A 157 -21.27 18.57 -57.04
CA GLU A 157 -22.65 18.34 -57.47
C GLU A 157 -23.37 17.31 -56.58
N VAL A 158 -22.70 16.24 -56.14
CA VAL A 158 -23.30 15.21 -55.27
C VAL A 158 -23.57 15.76 -53.86
N SER A 159 -22.55 16.35 -53.22
CA SER A 159 -22.63 16.96 -51.90
C SER A 159 -21.49 17.97 -51.65
N PRO A 160 -21.78 19.29 -51.63
CA PRO A 160 -20.83 20.34 -51.29
C PRO A 160 -20.23 20.24 -49.88
N GLU A 161 -20.95 19.64 -48.94
CA GLU A 161 -20.52 19.47 -47.54
C GLU A 161 -19.37 18.49 -47.39
N VAL A 162 -19.18 17.62 -48.39
CA VAL A 162 -17.99 16.76 -48.49
C VAL A 162 -16.83 17.60 -49.03
N ARG A 163 -16.45 18.67 -48.31
CA ARG A 163 -15.16 19.31 -48.54
C ARG A 163 -14.06 18.31 -48.19
N VAL A 164 -13.11 18.21 -49.11
CA VAL A 164 -11.87 17.47 -48.94
C VAL A 164 -11.25 17.81 -47.58
N GLY A 165 -10.77 16.77 -46.89
CA GLY A 165 -9.78 16.93 -45.85
C GLY A 165 -10.34 16.75 -44.45
N HIS A 166 -10.77 15.54 -44.14
CA HIS A 166 -10.09 14.93 -43.02
C HIS A 166 -9.04 14.04 -43.65
N GLU A 167 -7.78 14.50 -43.60
CA GLU A 167 -6.61 13.68 -43.84
C GLU A 167 -6.86 12.30 -43.24
N ASP A 168 -6.69 11.27 -44.05
CA ASP A 168 -6.31 9.99 -43.52
C ASP A 168 -5.12 10.26 -42.57
N PRO A 169 -5.28 10.08 -41.25
CA PRO A 169 -4.20 10.36 -40.34
C PRO A 169 -2.96 9.58 -40.76
N SER A 170 -3.09 8.39 -41.36
CA SER A 170 -1.98 7.54 -41.82
C SER A 170 -0.96 8.23 -42.73
N LYS A 171 -1.28 9.37 -43.35
CA LYS A 171 -0.35 10.13 -44.20
C LYS A 171 0.31 11.29 -43.43
N PRO A 172 1.64 11.29 -43.26
CA PRO A 172 2.34 12.26 -42.43
C PRO A 172 2.25 13.69 -42.96
N LYS A 173 1.87 14.63 -42.07
CA LYS A 173 2.02 16.07 -42.25
C LYS A 173 3.51 16.42 -42.29
N GLY A 174 4.07 16.53 -43.48
CA GLY A 174 5.48 16.88 -43.63
C GLY A 174 6.05 16.68 -45.03
N ARG A 175 5.36 15.96 -45.91
CA ARG A 175 5.59 16.10 -47.35
C ARG A 175 4.60 17.13 -47.89
N THR A 176 5.12 18.09 -48.65
CA THR A 176 4.38 18.78 -49.71
C THR A 176 3.95 17.72 -50.72
N VAL A 177 2.97 16.90 -50.36
CA VAL A 177 2.21 16.14 -51.33
C VAL A 177 1.41 17.20 -52.06
N SER A 178 1.56 17.28 -53.38
CA SER A 178 0.77 18.18 -54.20
C SER A 178 -0.70 18.01 -53.81
N ALA A 179 -1.46 19.11 -53.79
CA ALA A 179 -2.90 19.11 -53.49
C ALA A 179 -3.72 18.15 -54.39
N ASN A 180 -3.08 17.52 -55.38
CA ASN A 180 -3.66 16.64 -56.38
C ASN A 180 -3.82 15.17 -55.92
N GLU A 181 -3.18 14.67 -54.86
CA GLU A 181 -3.24 13.24 -54.49
C GLU A 181 -4.01 12.91 -53.19
N SER A 182 -4.25 13.86 -52.28
CA SER A 182 -4.92 13.59 -50.98
C SER A 182 -6.44 13.80 -51.01
N CYS A 183 -6.94 14.70 -51.86
CA CYS A 183 -8.37 14.93 -52.07
C CYS A 183 -9.09 13.66 -52.51
N LEU A 184 -8.50 12.94 -53.47
CA LEU A 184 -9.21 11.94 -54.26
C LEU A 184 -9.54 10.72 -53.41
N ASN A 185 -8.56 10.08 -52.78
CA ASN A 185 -8.76 8.84 -52.00
C ASN A 185 -9.75 8.91 -50.84
N CYS A 186 -10.17 10.11 -50.42
CA CYS A 186 -11.09 10.28 -49.29
C CYS A 186 -12.55 9.95 -49.65
N PHE A 187 -13.01 10.24 -50.87
CA PHE A 187 -14.42 10.07 -51.27
C PHE A 187 -14.81 8.61 -51.47
N TYR A 188 -13.87 7.83 -52.01
CA TYR A 188 -14.04 6.41 -52.37
C TYR A 188 -14.26 5.46 -51.18
N GLN A 189 -14.17 5.95 -49.95
CA GLN A 189 -14.34 5.12 -48.76
C GLN A 189 -15.73 5.22 -48.12
N PHE A 190 -16.55 6.23 -48.44
CA PHE A 190 -17.84 6.43 -47.75
C PHE A 190 -18.96 5.62 -48.38
N SER A 191 -19.74 4.88 -47.60
CA SER A 191 -20.98 4.27 -48.10
C SER A 191 -22.17 5.23 -48.02
N ALA A 192 -22.21 6.09 -47.01
CA ALA A 192 -23.26 7.08 -46.85
C ALA A 192 -22.79 8.33 -46.05
N THR A 193 -23.41 9.48 -46.32
CA THR A 193 -23.28 10.67 -45.47
C THR A 193 -24.64 11.23 -45.10
N PHE A 194 -24.71 11.79 -43.90
CA PHE A 194 -25.85 12.43 -43.24
C PHE A 194 -25.30 13.66 -42.50
N ILE A 195 -24.46 14.48 -43.11
CA ILE A 195 -23.88 15.66 -42.47
C ILE A 195 -24.97 16.72 -42.34
N ASN A 196 -25.11 17.31 -41.16
CA ASN A 196 -26.16 18.30 -40.87
C ASN A 196 -27.59 17.81 -41.17
N ALA A 197 -27.83 16.50 -41.17
CA ALA A 197 -29.17 15.94 -41.35
C ALA A 197 -30.04 16.23 -40.12
N LYS A 198 -31.34 16.49 -40.37
CA LYS A 198 -32.32 16.75 -39.33
C LYS A 198 -33.42 15.70 -39.35
N PHE A 199 -33.39 14.82 -38.36
CA PHE A 199 -34.46 13.88 -38.08
C PHE A 199 -35.35 14.51 -37.01
N MET A 200 -36.44 15.14 -37.42
CA MET A 200 -37.32 15.85 -36.49
C MET A 200 -38.06 14.86 -35.58
N ASN A 201 -38.42 13.69 -36.09
CA ASN A 201 -39.15 12.64 -35.37
C ASN A 201 -38.32 11.36 -35.17
N LEU A 202 -38.98 10.24 -34.90
CA LEU A 202 -38.34 8.93 -34.71
C LEU A 202 -37.52 8.52 -35.95
N VAL A 203 -36.33 7.97 -35.68
CA VAL A 203 -35.51 7.34 -36.71
C VAL A 203 -35.07 5.93 -36.28
N SER A 204 -35.01 5.00 -37.23
CA SER A 204 -34.49 3.66 -37.01
C SER A 204 -33.50 3.23 -38.10
N PHE A 205 -32.30 2.88 -37.69
CA PHE A 205 -31.25 2.20 -38.45
C PHE A 205 -31.07 0.75 -37.98
N ASN A 206 -32.13 0.12 -37.45
CA ASN A 206 -32.03 -1.21 -36.88
C ASN A 206 -31.61 -2.23 -37.93
N ASN A 207 -30.58 -3.03 -37.64
CA ASN A 207 -29.98 -3.98 -38.57
C ASN A 207 -29.44 -3.34 -39.88
N ALA A 208 -29.26 -2.02 -39.93
CA ALA A 208 -28.63 -1.38 -41.08
C ALA A 208 -27.16 -1.78 -41.18
N GLU A 209 -26.66 -1.97 -42.40
CA GLU A 209 -25.28 -2.38 -42.66
C GLU A 209 -24.57 -1.33 -43.53
N PHE A 210 -23.51 -0.73 -43.00
CA PHE A 210 -22.63 0.21 -43.69
C PHE A 210 -21.30 -0.47 -43.98
N GLN A 211 -21.09 -0.90 -45.23
CA GLN A 211 -19.87 -1.61 -45.65
C GLN A 211 -18.70 -0.63 -45.82
N GLY A 212 -18.97 0.58 -46.33
CA GLY A 212 -18.04 1.72 -46.35
C GLY A 212 -18.19 2.64 -45.13
N ALA A 213 -17.32 3.65 -45.01
CA ALA A 213 -17.34 4.65 -43.96
C ALA A 213 -18.65 5.47 -43.96
N VAL A 214 -19.05 5.98 -42.79
CA VAL A 214 -20.28 6.78 -42.66
C VAL A 214 -20.05 8.04 -41.82
N ARG A 215 -20.71 9.14 -42.19
CA ARG A 215 -20.65 10.41 -41.46
C ARG A 215 -22.05 10.93 -41.15
N PHE A 216 -22.35 11.09 -39.87
CA PHE A 216 -23.55 11.77 -39.35
C PHE A 216 -23.26 13.18 -38.82
N GLY A 217 -22.02 13.67 -38.95
CA GLY A 217 -21.50 14.85 -38.25
C GLY A 217 -22.48 16.03 -38.19
N SER A 218 -22.60 16.63 -37.00
CA SER A 218 -23.50 17.76 -36.70
C SER A 218 -24.99 17.51 -36.94
N SER A 219 -25.42 16.24 -37.09
CA SER A 219 -26.84 15.91 -37.23
C SER A 219 -27.63 16.02 -35.95
N GLN A 220 -28.93 16.22 -36.11
CA GLN A 220 -29.90 16.34 -35.04
C GLN A 220 -30.93 15.21 -35.13
N PHE A 221 -31.13 14.49 -34.04
CA PHE A 221 -32.01 13.33 -33.97
C PHE A 221 -33.12 13.52 -32.93
N GLY A 222 -34.37 13.44 -33.36
CA GLY A 222 -35.55 13.43 -32.49
C GLY A 222 -35.97 14.79 -31.94
N MET A 223 -35.77 15.88 -32.68
CA MET A 223 -36.02 17.26 -32.19
C MET A 223 -37.45 17.52 -31.68
N ASN A 224 -38.46 16.90 -32.30
CA ASN A 224 -39.88 17.03 -31.97
C ASN A 224 -40.37 15.91 -31.05
N ILE A 225 -39.50 14.99 -30.63
CA ILE A 225 -39.85 13.96 -29.66
C ILE A 225 -39.89 14.60 -28.28
N GLU A 226 -41.03 14.47 -27.60
CA GLU A 226 -41.17 14.96 -26.22
C GLU A 226 -40.09 14.35 -25.32
N ARG A 227 -39.42 15.22 -24.55
CA ARG A 227 -38.29 14.84 -23.70
C ARG A 227 -38.63 13.75 -22.67
N ASP A 228 -39.89 13.66 -22.24
CA ASP A 228 -40.34 12.71 -21.22
C ASP A 228 -40.97 11.43 -21.81
N SER A 229 -40.92 11.25 -23.14
CA SER A 229 -41.43 10.05 -23.78
C SER A 229 -40.53 8.84 -23.46
N HIS A 230 -41.05 7.91 -22.66
CA HIS A 230 -40.32 6.71 -22.23
C HIS A 230 -40.33 5.59 -23.29
N THR A 231 -41.03 5.75 -24.41
CA THR A 231 -41.16 4.73 -25.46
C THR A 231 -40.52 5.14 -26.78
N ALA A 232 -40.37 6.45 -27.02
CA ALA A 232 -39.70 6.96 -28.21
C ALA A 232 -38.18 6.73 -28.12
N SER A 233 -37.59 6.15 -29.17
CA SER A 233 -36.15 5.90 -29.21
C SER A 233 -35.59 6.07 -30.62
N ILE A 234 -34.39 6.64 -30.68
CA ILE A 234 -33.52 6.71 -31.85
C ILE A 234 -32.74 5.40 -31.88
N ASN A 235 -33.01 4.55 -32.87
CA ASN A 235 -32.57 3.16 -32.82
C ASN A 235 -31.47 2.85 -33.83
N PHE A 236 -30.36 2.30 -33.35
CA PHE A 236 -29.23 1.74 -34.12
C PHE A 236 -28.95 0.29 -33.68
N GLU A 237 -29.98 -0.42 -33.22
CA GLU A 237 -29.81 -1.77 -32.67
C GLU A 237 -29.36 -2.75 -33.75
N ASN A 238 -28.36 -3.56 -33.43
CA ASN A 238 -27.72 -4.50 -34.35
C ASN A 238 -27.17 -3.86 -35.64
N ALA A 239 -27.02 -2.53 -35.68
CA ALA A 239 -26.43 -1.85 -36.82
C ALA A 239 -24.94 -2.24 -36.95
N LYS A 240 -24.49 -2.43 -38.19
CA LYS A 240 -23.11 -2.85 -38.49
C LYS A 240 -22.41 -1.75 -39.26
N PHE A 241 -21.43 -1.12 -38.63
CA PHE A 241 -20.54 -0.15 -39.22
C PHE A 241 -19.20 -0.82 -39.55
N LEU A 242 -19.11 -1.38 -40.75
CA LEU A 242 -18.00 -2.23 -41.20
C LEU A 242 -16.91 -1.47 -41.95
N GLY A 243 -17.20 -0.23 -42.37
CA GLY A 243 -16.26 0.65 -43.05
C GLY A 243 -15.12 1.19 -42.19
N SER A 244 -14.21 1.94 -42.83
CA SER A 244 -12.99 2.47 -42.20
C SER A 244 -13.24 3.50 -41.10
N SER A 245 -14.38 4.21 -41.12
CA SER A 245 -14.75 5.18 -40.08
C SER A 245 -16.26 5.37 -39.90
N THR A 246 -16.66 5.79 -38.71
CA THR A 246 -18.03 6.13 -38.30
C THR A 246 -17.99 7.41 -37.47
N LYS A 247 -18.50 8.51 -38.01
CA LYS A 247 -18.40 9.84 -37.38
C LYS A 247 -19.76 10.36 -36.94
N PHE A 248 -19.96 10.45 -35.62
CA PHE A 248 -21.07 11.12 -34.93
C PHE A 248 -20.63 12.44 -34.25
N ALA A 249 -19.47 12.98 -34.62
CA ALA A 249 -18.93 14.21 -34.03
C ALA A 249 -19.94 15.36 -34.09
N GLY A 250 -20.14 16.06 -32.97
CA GLY A 250 -21.09 17.18 -32.86
C GLY A 250 -22.58 16.83 -33.02
N CYS A 251 -22.95 15.56 -33.09
CA CYS A 251 -24.37 15.17 -33.17
C CYS A 251 -25.11 15.47 -31.87
N THR A 252 -26.41 15.77 -31.98
CA THR A 252 -27.30 15.91 -30.82
C THR A 252 -28.46 14.91 -30.91
N PHE A 253 -28.61 14.11 -29.86
CA PHE A 253 -29.70 13.14 -29.71
C PHE A 253 -30.68 13.65 -28.64
N PHE A 254 -31.88 14.06 -29.07
CA PHE A 254 -32.90 14.66 -28.19
C PHE A 254 -33.78 13.63 -27.48
N ALA A 255 -33.80 12.38 -27.96
CA ALA A 255 -34.55 11.26 -27.39
C ALA A 255 -33.61 10.12 -26.95
N ARG A 256 -34.18 9.08 -26.33
CA ARG A 256 -33.42 7.88 -25.92
C ARG A 256 -32.70 7.27 -27.12
N THR A 257 -31.43 6.92 -27.00
CA THR A 257 -30.64 6.38 -28.12
C THR A 257 -30.13 4.97 -27.83
N LEU A 258 -30.40 4.03 -28.76
CA LEU A 258 -30.07 2.61 -28.61
C LEU A 258 -29.01 2.18 -29.63
N PHE A 259 -27.79 1.88 -29.18
CA PHE A 259 -26.71 1.24 -29.95
C PHE A 259 -26.50 -0.21 -29.49
N ILE A 260 -27.57 -0.87 -29.03
CA ILE A 260 -27.51 -2.22 -28.45
C ILE A 260 -27.06 -3.22 -29.52
N ASN A 261 -26.07 -4.06 -29.18
CA ASN A 261 -25.41 -5.01 -30.09
C ASN A 261 -24.86 -4.37 -31.39
N ALA A 262 -24.64 -3.06 -31.43
CA ALA A 262 -24.05 -2.42 -32.60
C ALA A 262 -22.57 -2.83 -32.75
N LYS A 263 -22.10 -2.91 -33.99
CA LYS A 263 -20.75 -3.35 -34.32
C LYS A 263 -20.00 -2.27 -35.07
N PHE A 264 -18.82 -1.88 -34.58
CA PHE A 264 -17.97 -0.85 -35.18
C PHE A 264 -16.58 -1.43 -35.49
N LYS A 265 -16.22 -1.55 -36.78
CA LYS A 265 -14.94 -2.13 -37.24
C LYS A 265 -13.85 -1.07 -37.50
N GLY A 266 -14.23 0.18 -37.75
CA GLY A 266 -13.32 1.29 -38.07
C GLY A 266 -13.17 2.34 -36.98
N TYR A 267 -12.57 3.49 -37.31
CA TYR A 267 -12.44 4.65 -36.42
C TYR A 267 -13.82 5.17 -36.00
N VAL A 268 -14.08 5.29 -34.69
CA VAL A 268 -15.37 5.80 -34.17
C VAL A 268 -15.16 7.12 -33.44
N ASN A 269 -15.97 8.12 -33.79
CA ASN A 269 -15.87 9.46 -33.21
C ASN A 269 -17.23 10.01 -32.79
N PHE A 270 -17.37 10.24 -31.48
CA PHE A 270 -18.49 10.90 -30.82
C PHE A 270 -18.07 12.26 -30.21
N GLU A 271 -16.90 12.80 -30.58
CA GLU A 271 -16.35 14.03 -30.00
C GLU A 271 -17.37 15.18 -30.05
N GLY A 272 -17.58 15.82 -28.89
CA GLY A 272 -18.50 16.96 -28.76
C GLY A 272 -19.98 16.62 -28.99
N SER A 273 -20.35 15.35 -29.11
CA SER A 273 -21.76 14.96 -29.23
C SER A 273 -22.50 15.11 -27.90
N THR A 274 -23.82 15.29 -27.97
CA THR A 274 -24.69 15.46 -26.80
C THR A 274 -25.85 14.47 -26.83
N PHE A 275 -26.04 13.74 -25.74
CA PHE A 275 -27.20 12.89 -25.48
C PHE A 275 -28.08 13.56 -24.41
N GLU A 276 -29.23 14.09 -24.82
CA GLU A 276 -30.17 14.79 -23.94
C GLU A 276 -30.94 13.81 -23.03
N GLN A 277 -31.12 12.57 -23.49
CA GLN A 277 -31.81 11.47 -22.81
C GLN A 277 -30.90 10.26 -22.65
N SER A 278 -31.39 9.20 -21.99
CA SER A 278 -30.59 8.00 -21.71
C SER A 278 -30.06 7.34 -22.99
N SER A 279 -28.84 6.82 -22.94
CA SER A 279 -28.20 6.14 -24.06
C SER A 279 -27.65 4.77 -23.69
N TYR A 280 -27.77 3.80 -24.59
CA TYR A 280 -27.48 2.40 -24.32
C TYR A 280 -26.56 1.83 -25.40
N PHE A 281 -25.35 1.46 -25.02
CA PHE A 281 -24.35 0.80 -25.87
C PHE A 281 -24.19 -0.68 -25.54
N ASP A 282 -25.14 -1.26 -24.80
CA ASP A 282 -25.04 -2.60 -24.23
C ASP A 282 -24.67 -3.66 -25.26
N ARG A 283 -23.67 -4.49 -24.92
CA ARG A 283 -23.12 -5.57 -25.76
C ARG A 283 -22.59 -5.13 -27.13
N SER A 284 -22.40 -3.83 -27.35
CA SER A 284 -21.75 -3.32 -28.57
C SER A 284 -20.27 -3.72 -28.62
N GLU A 285 -19.75 -3.82 -29.84
CA GLU A 285 -18.36 -4.22 -30.10
C GLU A 285 -17.62 -3.15 -30.89
N PHE A 286 -16.55 -2.62 -30.30
CA PHE A 286 -15.63 -1.71 -30.97
C PHE A 286 -14.37 -2.50 -31.36
N LEU A 287 -14.46 -3.19 -32.50
CA LEU A 287 -13.48 -4.16 -32.99
C LEU A 287 -12.20 -3.53 -33.53
N VAL A 288 -12.16 -2.19 -33.66
CA VAL A 288 -11.14 -1.40 -34.38
C VAL A 288 -9.81 -2.13 -34.54
N ASP A 289 -9.67 -2.74 -35.72
CA ASP A 289 -8.55 -3.60 -36.08
C ASP A 289 -7.44 -2.74 -36.65
N VAL A 290 -6.72 -2.07 -35.75
CA VAL A 290 -5.56 -1.29 -36.12
C VAL A 290 -4.32 -2.16 -35.96
N GLU A 291 -4.20 -3.14 -36.86
CA GLU A 291 -2.91 -3.73 -37.25
C GLU A 291 -2.18 -2.84 -38.29
N SER A 292 -2.66 -1.62 -38.54
CA SER A 292 -1.86 -0.61 -39.21
C SER A 292 -0.74 -0.17 -38.27
N LYS A 293 0.49 -0.55 -38.61
CA LYS A 293 1.75 -0.04 -38.02
C LYS A 293 1.86 1.49 -38.06
N ASP A 294 0.94 2.19 -38.72
CA ASP A 294 0.97 3.65 -38.90
C ASP A 294 0.13 4.44 -37.87
N VAL A 295 -0.78 3.82 -37.11
CA VAL A 295 -1.58 4.57 -36.11
C VAL A 295 -0.79 4.90 -34.84
N GLY A 296 0.45 4.39 -34.74
CA GLY A 296 1.42 4.77 -33.71
C GLY A 296 1.87 6.25 -33.77
N TYR A 297 1.47 7.02 -34.79
CA TYR A 297 1.94 8.40 -34.99
C TYR A 297 0.96 9.52 -34.59
N PHE A 298 -0.31 9.25 -34.25
CA PHE A 298 -1.34 10.31 -34.36
C PHE A 298 -1.91 10.90 -33.08
N GLY A 299 -1.60 10.43 -31.88
CA GLY A 299 -2.09 11.06 -30.64
C GLY A 299 -3.64 11.15 -30.49
N PHE A 300 -4.41 10.58 -31.42
CA PHE A 300 -5.88 10.47 -31.38
C PHE A 300 -6.27 9.02 -31.09
N SER A 301 -7.26 8.83 -30.22
CA SER A 301 -7.76 7.49 -29.91
C SER A 301 -8.66 6.98 -31.05
N PRO A 302 -8.55 5.70 -31.45
CA PRO A 302 -9.45 5.12 -32.46
C PRO A 302 -10.93 5.09 -32.07
N ILE A 303 -11.23 5.30 -30.78
CA ILE A 303 -12.58 5.32 -30.21
C ILE A 303 -12.67 6.58 -29.34
N ASP A 304 -13.22 7.64 -29.91
CA ASP A 304 -13.15 8.99 -29.35
C ASP A 304 -14.50 9.44 -28.79
N PHE A 305 -14.57 9.60 -27.47
CA PHE A 305 -15.69 10.16 -26.72
C PHE A 305 -15.31 11.48 -26.03
N ARG A 306 -14.21 12.13 -26.43
CA ARG A 306 -13.77 13.37 -25.77
C ARG A 306 -14.84 14.44 -25.81
N ARG A 307 -15.00 15.17 -24.72
CA ARG A 307 -15.98 16.28 -24.61
C ARG A 307 -17.43 15.85 -24.93
N THR A 308 -17.76 14.56 -24.82
CA THR A 308 -19.13 14.07 -24.99
C THR A 308 -19.94 14.39 -23.74
N HIS A 309 -21.18 14.84 -23.91
CA HIS A 309 -22.09 15.15 -22.81
C HIS A 309 -23.23 14.15 -22.75
N PHE A 310 -23.26 13.33 -21.69
CA PHE A 310 -24.37 12.44 -21.35
C PHE A 310 -25.19 13.09 -20.25
N LYS A 311 -26.32 13.72 -20.59
CA LYS A 311 -27.14 14.48 -19.61
C LYS A 311 -27.99 13.59 -18.70
N LYS A 312 -28.24 12.35 -19.12
CA LYS A 312 -28.98 11.31 -18.40
C LYS A 312 -28.15 10.03 -18.33
N ASP A 313 -28.77 8.94 -17.89
CA ASP A 313 -28.10 7.67 -17.65
C ASP A 313 -27.49 7.08 -18.93
N VAL A 314 -26.29 6.53 -18.81
CA VAL A 314 -25.59 5.86 -19.92
C VAL A 314 -25.11 4.47 -19.50
N SER A 315 -25.36 3.50 -20.38
CA SER A 315 -25.04 2.09 -20.14
C SER A 315 -24.04 1.59 -21.19
N PHE A 316 -22.89 1.10 -20.72
CA PHE A 316 -21.85 0.40 -21.49
C PHE A 316 -21.74 -1.06 -21.02
N ARG A 317 -22.86 -1.69 -20.65
CA ARG A 317 -22.82 -3.02 -20.04
C ARG A 317 -22.40 -4.08 -21.05
N GLY A 318 -21.40 -4.87 -20.70
CA GLY A 318 -20.86 -5.94 -21.56
C GLY A 318 -20.25 -5.45 -22.86
N VAL A 319 -19.82 -4.18 -22.93
CA VAL A 319 -19.14 -3.63 -24.11
C VAL A 319 -17.70 -4.12 -24.15
N GLU A 320 -17.22 -4.43 -25.35
CA GLU A 320 -15.82 -4.80 -25.57
C GLU A 320 -15.10 -3.76 -26.44
N PHE A 321 -14.07 -3.14 -25.86
CA PHE A 321 -13.20 -2.17 -26.49
C PHE A 321 -11.85 -2.81 -26.83
N TYR A 322 -11.65 -3.18 -28.09
CA TYR A 322 -10.39 -3.80 -28.56
C TYR A 322 -9.25 -2.79 -28.74
N SER A 323 -9.60 -1.53 -29.02
CA SER A 323 -8.71 -0.38 -29.00
C SER A 323 -8.91 0.46 -27.74
N LYS A 324 -7.92 1.30 -27.39
CA LYS A 324 -7.94 2.14 -26.18
C LYS A 324 -8.93 3.31 -26.35
N PRO A 325 -10.10 3.34 -25.68
CA PRO A 325 -11.06 4.43 -25.83
C PRO A 325 -10.64 5.66 -25.04
N ASN A 326 -11.06 6.83 -25.52
CA ASN A 326 -10.74 8.12 -24.90
C ASN A 326 -12.02 8.88 -24.53
N PHE A 327 -12.29 8.96 -23.23
CA PHE A 327 -13.40 9.71 -22.64
C PHE A 327 -12.94 11.05 -22.06
N SER A 328 -11.74 11.53 -22.36
CA SER A 328 -11.19 12.72 -21.70
C SER A 328 -12.11 13.93 -21.84
N LYS A 329 -12.38 14.63 -20.73
CA LYS A 329 -13.31 15.76 -20.64
C LYS A 329 -14.78 15.40 -20.94
N ALA A 330 -15.14 14.12 -20.91
CA ALA A 330 -16.54 13.72 -20.98
C ALA A 330 -17.28 14.08 -19.68
N HIS A 331 -18.56 14.39 -19.83
CA HIS A 331 -19.45 14.78 -18.73
C HIS A 331 -20.60 13.79 -18.60
N PHE A 332 -20.69 13.14 -17.44
CA PHE A 332 -21.72 12.16 -17.10
C PHE A 332 -22.66 12.75 -16.03
N GLY A 333 -23.79 13.31 -16.46
CA GLY A 333 -24.80 13.92 -15.58
C GLY A 333 -25.78 12.92 -14.95
N GLY A 334 -25.92 11.74 -15.53
CA GLY A 334 -26.73 10.63 -14.99
C GLY A 334 -25.88 9.48 -14.45
N PHE A 335 -26.54 8.36 -14.13
CA PHE A 335 -25.88 7.11 -13.75
C PHE A 335 -25.05 6.56 -14.91
N VAL A 336 -23.82 6.10 -14.65
CA VAL A 336 -22.99 5.43 -15.67
C VAL A 336 -22.63 4.02 -15.25
N ALA A 337 -22.81 3.07 -16.18
CA ALA A 337 -22.50 1.66 -15.95
C ALA A 337 -21.48 1.13 -16.97
N PHE A 338 -20.26 0.85 -16.52
CA PHE A 338 -19.24 0.07 -17.22
C PHE A 338 -19.14 -1.33 -16.61
N THR A 339 -20.26 -2.03 -16.50
CA THR A 339 -20.35 -3.33 -15.79
C THR A 339 -20.51 -4.51 -16.73
N ARG A 340 -20.53 -5.72 -16.16
CA ARG A 340 -21.06 -6.88 -16.88
C ARG A 340 -22.57 -6.78 -17.13
N THR A 341 -23.09 -7.52 -18.11
CA THR A 341 -24.53 -7.72 -18.28
C THR A 341 -25.10 -8.62 -17.19
N ILE A 342 -26.38 -8.44 -16.84
CA ILE A 342 -27.07 -9.25 -15.83
C ILE A 342 -27.82 -10.38 -16.54
N GLY A 343 -27.59 -11.64 -16.16
CA GLY A 343 -28.31 -12.81 -16.71
C GLY A 343 -27.43 -14.04 -16.95
N ALA A 344 -28.02 -15.11 -17.49
CA ALA A 344 -27.36 -16.42 -17.68
C ALA A 344 -26.12 -16.37 -18.60
N ASN A 345 -26.10 -15.44 -19.56
CA ASN A 345 -24.98 -15.20 -20.48
C ASN A 345 -24.33 -13.83 -20.20
N SER A 346 -23.95 -13.60 -18.94
CA SER A 346 -23.28 -12.37 -18.49
C SER A 346 -21.96 -12.16 -19.25
N ARG A 347 -21.83 -11.03 -19.94
CA ARG A 347 -20.61 -10.57 -20.62
C ARG A 347 -20.03 -9.39 -19.83
N ASN A 348 -18.74 -9.43 -19.50
CA ASN A 348 -18.07 -8.33 -18.79
C ASN A 348 -17.87 -7.12 -19.72
N CYS A 349 -17.79 -5.91 -19.16
CA CYS A 349 -17.23 -4.77 -19.88
C CYS A 349 -15.70 -4.90 -19.90
N ILE A 350 -15.08 -4.93 -21.09
CA ILE A 350 -13.65 -5.22 -21.26
C ILE A 350 -12.93 -4.10 -22.03
N PHE A 351 -11.81 -3.63 -21.48
CA PHE A 351 -10.90 -2.68 -22.07
C PHE A 351 -9.55 -3.36 -22.38
N HIS A 352 -9.38 -3.85 -23.61
CA HIS A 352 -8.22 -4.67 -23.97
C HIS A 352 -6.89 -3.91 -23.95
N ARG A 353 -6.90 -2.62 -24.26
CA ARG A 353 -5.69 -1.77 -24.37
C ARG A 353 -5.70 -0.57 -23.40
N GLY A 354 -6.48 -0.67 -22.31
CA GLY A 354 -6.62 0.40 -21.32
C GLY A 354 -7.67 1.43 -21.72
N VAL A 355 -7.72 2.58 -21.02
CA VAL A 355 -8.71 3.64 -21.21
C VAL A 355 -8.22 4.99 -20.66
N GLU A 356 -8.65 6.10 -21.29
CA GLU A 356 -8.46 7.46 -20.76
C GLU A 356 -9.77 8.04 -20.23
N PHE A 357 -9.84 8.28 -18.94
CA PHE A 357 -10.85 9.07 -18.23
C PHE A 357 -10.17 10.30 -17.59
N ILE A 358 -9.49 11.12 -18.39
CA ILE A 358 -8.79 12.33 -17.90
C ILE A 358 -9.77 13.50 -17.82
N GLU A 359 -9.76 14.26 -16.71
CA GLU A 359 -10.60 15.47 -16.54
C GLU A 359 -12.10 15.20 -16.78
N CYS A 360 -12.59 14.01 -16.45
CA CYS A 360 -14.00 13.64 -16.54
C CYS A 360 -14.78 14.09 -15.30
N VAL A 361 -16.08 14.29 -15.47
CA VAL A 361 -17.00 14.60 -14.36
C VAL A 361 -18.10 13.55 -14.30
N PHE A 362 -18.27 12.95 -13.12
CA PHE A 362 -19.34 12.00 -12.80
C PHE A 362 -20.24 12.60 -11.72
N GLU A 363 -21.39 13.15 -12.11
CA GLU A 363 -22.31 13.82 -11.17
C GLU A 363 -23.09 12.84 -10.28
N LYS A 364 -23.43 11.68 -10.85
CA LYS A 364 -24.13 10.58 -10.16
C LYS A 364 -23.20 9.37 -10.02
N GLU A 365 -23.76 8.24 -9.63
CA GLU A 365 -23.00 7.02 -9.39
C GLU A 365 -22.35 6.50 -10.68
N ALA A 366 -21.08 6.13 -10.54
CA ALA A 366 -20.26 5.54 -11.59
C ALA A 366 -19.90 4.10 -11.21
N ASP A 367 -20.56 3.16 -11.88
CA ASP A 367 -20.44 1.73 -11.61
C ASP A 367 -19.47 1.07 -12.60
N PHE A 368 -18.34 0.60 -12.09
CA PHE A 368 -17.30 -0.15 -12.81
C PHE A 368 -17.20 -1.60 -12.29
N GLN A 369 -18.22 -2.12 -11.59
CA GLN A 369 -18.15 -3.46 -11.01
C GLN A 369 -18.01 -4.55 -12.08
N TRP A 370 -17.17 -5.55 -11.78
CA TRP A 370 -16.82 -6.66 -12.70
C TRP A 370 -16.21 -6.23 -14.05
N SER A 371 -15.79 -4.97 -14.19
CA SER A 371 -15.05 -4.53 -15.37
C SER A 371 -13.63 -5.09 -15.43
N ALA A 372 -13.10 -5.17 -16.64
CA ALA A 372 -11.84 -5.80 -16.94
C ALA A 372 -10.95 -4.87 -17.76
N PHE A 373 -9.86 -4.39 -17.18
CA PHE A 373 -8.84 -3.55 -17.82
C PHE A 373 -7.57 -4.38 -18.04
N TYR A 374 -7.68 -5.45 -18.82
CA TYR A 374 -6.56 -6.34 -19.14
C TYR A 374 -6.54 -6.66 -20.64
N LYS A 375 -5.35 -6.96 -21.17
CA LYS A 375 -5.20 -7.39 -22.56
C LYS A 375 -5.62 -8.84 -22.66
N SER A 376 -6.79 -9.11 -23.26
CA SER A 376 -7.16 -10.50 -23.60
C SER A 376 -6.07 -11.11 -24.49
N PRO A 377 -5.67 -12.37 -24.28
CA PRO A 377 -4.91 -13.09 -25.31
C PRO A 377 -5.76 -13.01 -26.59
N GLY A 378 -5.21 -12.37 -27.62
CA GLY A 378 -5.86 -12.38 -28.93
C GLY A 378 -5.91 -13.83 -29.42
N ASN A 379 -6.88 -14.15 -30.27
CA ASN A 379 -6.90 -15.42 -31.00
C ASN A 379 -5.73 -15.57 -31.99
N SER A 380 -4.78 -14.62 -32.05
CA SER A 380 -3.50 -14.79 -32.72
C SER A 380 -2.56 -15.54 -31.78
N GLY A 381 -2.31 -16.82 -32.09
CA GLY A 381 -1.38 -17.71 -31.38
C GLY A 381 0.10 -17.28 -31.41
N GLU A 382 0.38 -15.99 -31.41
CA GLU A 382 1.71 -15.44 -31.29
C GLU A 382 1.98 -15.06 -29.83
N GLY A 383 2.91 -15.78 -29.22
CA GLY A 383 3.45 -15.46 -27.91
C GLY A 383 4.19 -14.13 -27.92
N TYR A 384 3.46 -13.03 -27.75
CA TYR A 384 4.07 -11.75 -27.37
C TYR A 384 4.57 -11.87 -25.93
N SER A 385 5.89 -11.75 -25.72
CA SER A 385 6.47 -11.69 -24.38
C SER A 385 5.94 -10.46 -23.62
N PHE A 386 5.07 -10.68 -22.63
CA PHE A 386 4.32 -9.61 -21.97
C PHE A 386 5.19 -8.80 -20.99
N LYS A 387 5.43 -7.51 -21.30
CA LYS A 387 6.12 -6.56 -20.40
C LYS A 387 5.22 -5.45 -19.82
N GLU A 388 4.01 -5.21 -20.33
CA GLU A 388 3.19 -4.05 -19.90
C GLU A 388 1.72 -4.38 -19.68
N TYR A 389 1.20 -3.99 -18.52
CA TYR A 389 -0.22 -4.06 -18.17
C TYR A 389 -0.97 -2.84 -18.74
N PRO A 390 -2.23 -3.00 -19.23
CA PRO A 390 -2.97 -1.87 -19.78
C PRO A 390 -3.26 -0.80 -18.72
N LEU A 391 -3.21 0.47 -19.14
CA LEU A 391 -3.41 1.61 -18.25
C LEU A 391 -4.88 2.05 -18.22
N ALA A 392 -5.47 2.10 -17.03
CA ALA A 392 -6.72 2.79 -16.74
C ALA A 392 -6.40 4.13 -16.06
N ASN A 393 -6.51 5.22 -16.81
CA ASN A 393 -6.11 6.54 -16.34
C ASN A 393 -7.33 7.38 -15.98
N PHE A 394 -7.46 7.75 -14.71
CA PHE A 394 -8.53 8.59 -14.19
C PHE A 394 -8.07 10.00 -13.83
N ALA A 395 -6.84 10.40 -14.21
CA ALA A 395 -6.21 11.60 -13.69
C ALA A 395 -7.07 12.88 -13.83
N ARG A 396 -7.07 13.72 -12.79
CA ARG A 396 -7.81 14.99 -12.70
C ARG A 396 -9.34 14.87 -12.82
N SER A 397 -9.89 13.66 -12.79
CA SER A 397 -11.32 13.47 -12.82
C SER A 397 -11.98 13.74 -11.47
N ARG A 398 -13.27 14.06 -11.52
CA ARG A 398 -14.09 14.37 -10.36
C ARG A 398 -15.29 13.42 -10.30
N PHE A 399 -15.43 12.74 -9.17
CA PHE A 399 -16.56 11.88 -8.84
C PHE A 399 -17.40 12.56 -7.77
N GLU A 400 -18.51 13.18 -8.16
CA GLU A 400 -19.45 13.79 -7.22
C GLU A 400 -20.37 12.73 -6.58
N GLY A 401 -20.80 11.74 -7.38
CA GLY A 401 -21.46 10.53 -6.89
C GLY A 401 -20.50 9.42 -6.48
N SER A 402 -21.05 8.29 -6.03
CA SER A 402 -20.26 7.11 -5.61
C SER A 402 -19.56 6.44 -6.80
N ALA A 403 -18.36 5.89 -6.57
CA ALA A 403 -17.58 5.17 -7.56
C ALA A 403 -17.35 3.71 -7.11
N HIS A 404 -17.94 2.75 -7.81
CA HIS A 404 -17.89 1.34 -7.43
C HIS A 404 -16.97 0.55 -8.35
N PHE A 405 -15.83 0.08 -7.84
CA PHE A 405 -14.86 -0.73 -8.58
C PHE A 405 -14.79 -2.19 -8.09
N ASN A 406 -15.80 -2.62 -7.31
CA ASN A 406 -15.81 -3.95 -6.70
C ASN A 406 -15.68 -5.05 -7.75
N PHE A 407 -14.83 -6.05 -7.48
CA PHE A 407 -14.54 -7.19 -8.35
C PHE A 407 -13.98 -6.81 -9.74
N ALA A 408 -13.59 -5.55 -9.96
CA ALA A 408 -12.91 -5.14 -11.19
C ALA A 408 -11.49 -5.74 -11.23
N THR A 409 -10.95 -5.92 -12.44
CA THR A 409 -9.56 -6.35 -12.64
C THR A 409 -8.81 -5.29 -13.41
N PHE A 410 -7.79 -4.71 -12.79
CA PHE A 410 -6.95 -3.68 -13.36
C PHE A 410 -5.56 -4.19 -13.72
N GLY A 411 -5.03 -3.68 -14.84
CA GLY A 411 -3.61 -3.60 -15.10
C GLY A 411 -2.95 -2.48 -14.26
N ASN A 412 -2.45 -1.45 -14.94
CA ASN A 412 -1.97 -0.22 -14.30
C ASN A 412 -3.14 0.75 -14.10
N VAL A 413 -3.16 1.47 -12.98
CA VAL A 413 -4.21 2.46 -12.64
C VAL A 413 -3.59 3.74 -12.14
N VAL A 414 -4.12 4.87 -12.61
CA VAL A 414 -3.68 6.20 -12.21
C VAL A 414 -4.87 7.02 -11.70
N PHE A 415 -4.81 7.44 -10.43
CA PHE A 415 -5.77 8.33 -9.77
C PHE A 415 -5.12 9.68 -9.40
N ASN A 416 -4.18 10.16 -10.21
CA ASN A 416 -3.46 11.41 -9.91
C ASN A 416 -4.41 12.63 -9.99
N PHE A 417 -4.38 13.50 -8.98
CA PHE A 417 -5.22 14.70 -8.87
C PHE A 417 -6.73 14.43 -8.90
N VAL A 418 -7.15 13.19 -8.64
CA VAL A 418 -8.56 12.81 -8.64
C VAL A 418 -9.24 13.29 -7.38
N ARG A 419 -10.50 13.73 -7.51
CA ARG A 419 -11.33 14.10 -6.37
C ARG A 419 -12.55 13.19 -6.29
N PHE A 420 -12.57 12.33 -5.27
CA PHE A 420 -13.71 11.49 -4.92
C PHE A 420 -14.51 12.16 -3.79
N LEU A 421 -15.62 12.79 -4.16
CA LEU A 421 -16.56 13.38 -3.21
C LEU A 421 -17.57 12.33 -2.71
N GLY A 422 -17.98 11.38 -3.56
CA GLY A 422 -18.80 10.24 -3.18
C GLY A 422 -18.02 9.10 -2.53
N GLN A 423 -18.72 8.01 -2.17
CA GLN A 423 -18.09 6.80 -1.62
C GLN A 423 -17.33 6.02 -2.68
N VAL A 424 -16.21 5.38 -2.29
CA VAL A 424 -15.39 4.57 -3.21
C VAL A 424 -15.19 3.16 -2.66
N GLY A 425 -15.48 2.15 -3.50
CA GLY A 425 -15.31 0.74 -3.12
C GLY A 425 -14.39 -0.03 -4.07
N PHE A 426 -13.43 -0.78 -3.49
CA PHE A 426 -12.52 -1.69 -4.21
C PHE A 426 -12.61 -3.14 -3.70
N GLN A 427 -13.77 -3.56 -3.21
CA GLN A 427 -13.93 -4.88 -2.61
C GLN A 427 -13.70 -5.99 -3.65
N GLY A 428 -12.76 -6.89 -3.38
CA GLY A 428 -12.45 -8.01 -4.27
C GLY A 428 -11.80 -7.61 -5.60
N THR A 429 -11.42 -6.34 -5.76
CA THR A 429 -10.72 -5.82 -6.95
C THR A 429 -9.33 -6.44 -7.07
N ARG A 430 -8.85 -6.70 -8.28
CA ARG A 430 -7.48 -7.20 -8.53
C ARG A 430 -6.64 -6.13 -9.23
N PHE A 431 -5.55 -5.70 -8.62
CA PHE A 431 -4.57 -4.80 -9.23
C PHE A 431 -3.34 -5.60 -9.65
N ASN A 432 -3.27 -5.97 -10.92
CA ASN A 432 -2.16 -6.75 -11.49
C ASN A 432 -0.96 -5.88 -11.89
N GLY A 433 -1.15 -4.56 -12.02
CA GLY A 433 -0.10 -3.59 -12.28
C GLY A 433 0.09 -2.59 -11.13
N HIS A 434 0.62 -1.42 -11.47
CA HIS A 434 0.88 -0.33 -10.53
C HIS A 434 -0.38 0.50 -10.27
N LEU A 435 -0.69 0.73 -8.99
CA LEU A 435 -1.68 1.69 -8.52
C LEU A 435 -0.97 2.98 -8.09
N HIS A 436 -1.18 4.05 -8.85
CA HIS A 436 -0.66 5.39 -8.54
C HIS A 436 -1.79 6.28 -8.05
N ILE A 437 -1.64 6.83 -6.85
CA ILE A 437 -2.57 7.78 -6.23
C ILE A 437 -1.73 8.99 -5.81
N ARG A 438 -1.70 10.05 -6.63
CA ARG A 438 -0.90 11.26 -6.33
C ARG A 438 -1.78 12.48 -6.20
N GLU A 439 -1.61 13.28 -5.14
CA GLU A 439 -2.40 14.49 -4.90
C GLU A 439 -3.91 14.27 -5.03
N ALA A 440 -4.38 13.07 -4.69
CA ALA A 440 -5.79 12.73 -4.76
C ALA A 440 -6.51 13.15 -3.47
N VAL A 441 -7.82 13.38 -3.57
CA VAL A 441 -8.67 13.74 -2.44
C VAL A 441 -9.82 12.75 -2.33
N PHE A 442 -9.99 12.17 -1.14
CA PHE A 442 -11.10 11.29 -0.80
C PHE A 442 -11.88 11.91 0.36
N GLU A 443 -13.13 12.31 0.13
CA GLU A 443 -13.97 12.96 1.16
C GLU A 443 -14.63 11.94 2.10
N ASN A 444 -14.82 10.70 1.64
CA ASN A 444 -15.56 9.66 2.35
C ASN A 444 -14.68 8.44 2.68
N VAL A 445 -15.30 7.46 3.37
CA VAL A 445 -14.67 6.17 3.66
C VAL A 445 -14.23 5.48 2.37
N VAL A 446 -13.00 4.97 2.34
CA VAL A 446 -12.47 4.20 1.22
C VAL A 446 -11.92 2.86 1.70
N ALA A 447 -12.46 1.78 1.14
CA ALA A 447 -12.03 0.43 1.42
C ALA A 447 -11.21 -0.14 0.26
N PHE A 448 -9.91 -0.28 0.50
CA PHE A 448 -8.92 -0.97 -0.34
C PHE A 448 -8.84 -2.46 0.00
N SER A 449 -9.99 -3.12 0.23
CA SER A 449 -10.12 -4.56 0.47
C SER A 449 -9.99 -5.39 -0.83
N ALA A 450 -8.95 -5.06 -1.60
CA ALA A 450 -8.64 -5.68 -2.87
C ALA A 450 -8.11 -7.10 -2.68
N TYR A 451 -8.38 -7.98 -3.64
CA TYR A 451 -7.86 -9.34 -3.66
C TYR A 451 -6.33 -9.37 -3.74
N SER A 452 -5.72 -8.45 -4.49
CA SER A 452 -4.26 -8.31 -4.55
C SER A 452 -3.82 -6.93 -5.04
N PHE A 453 -2.71 -6.43 -4.51
CA PHE A 453 -1.95 -5.29 -5.03
C PHE A 453 -0.56 -5.73 -5.46
N VAL A 454 -0.18 -5.45 -6.71
CA VAL A 454 1.22 -5.61 -7.14
C VAL A 454 2.07 -4.46 -6.62
N ASN A 455 1.84 -3.23 -7.07
CA ASN A 455 2.55 -2.07 -6.52
C ASN A 455 1.57 -0.96 -6.15
N VAL A 456 1.74 -0.36 -4.98
CA VAL A 456 0.93 0.76 -4.48
C VAL A 456 1.85 1.95 -4.21
N ASP A 457 1.53 3.08 -4.82
CA ASP A 457 2.23 4.35 -4.67
C ASP A 457 1.21 5.45 -4.36
N ILE A 458 1.15 5.86 -3.10
CA ILE A 458 0.28 6.95 -2.62
C ILE A 458 1.16 8.14 -2.23
N GLU A 459 1.01 9.28 -2.90
CA GLU A 459 1.87 10.44 -2.71
C GLU A 459 1.03 11.73 -2.56
N GLY A 460 1.34 12.59 -1.59
CA GLY A 460 0.74 13.93 -1.48
C GLY A 460 -0.79 13.97 -1.34
N SER A 461 -1.43 12.82 -1.03
CA SER A 461 -2.88 12.65 -1.11
C SER A 461 -3.55 12.91 0.23
N ARG A 462 -4.84 13.28 0.21
CA ARG A 462 -5.63 13.64 1.39
C ARG A 462 -6.85 12.72 1.52
N PHE A 463 -7.03 12.16 2.70
CA PHE A 463 -8.14 11.28 3.05
C PHE A 463 -8.89 11.85 4.25
N HIS A 464 -10.10 12.36 4.03
CA HIS A 464 -10.96 12.93 5.08
C HIS A 464 -11.82 11.86 5.78
N GLY A 465 -11.99 10.68 5.15
CA GLY A 465 -12.72 9.54 5.69
C GLY A 465 -11.81 8.40 6.18
N VAL A 466 -12.42 7.37 6.77
CA VAL A 466 -11.72 6.14 7.23
C VAL A 466 -11.10 5.41 6.03
N VAL A 467 -9.87 4.93 6.18
CA VAL A 467 -9.15 4.20 5.13
C VAL A 467 -8.90 2.76 5.57
N VAL A 468 -9.40 1.79 4.79
CA VAL A 468 -9.30 0.36 5.13
C VAL A 468 -8.44 -0.37 4.11
N PHE A 469 -7.22 -0.77 4.48
CA PHE A 469 -6.35 -1.68 3.72
C PHE A 469 -6.46 -3.14 4.19
N SER A 470 -7.07 -3.38 5.35
CA SER A 470 -7.27 -4.72 5.90
C SER A 470 -7.93 -5.68 4.90
N GLY A 471 -7.47 -6.93 4.90
CA GLY A 471 -7.90 -7.99 4.00
C GLY A 471 -7.15 -8.05 2.66
N ALA A 472 -6.33 -7.05 2.36
CA ALA A 472 -5.58 -7.03 1.11
C ALA A 472 -4.33 -7.93 1.11
N LYS A 473 -3.99 -8.45 -0.07
CA LYS A 473 -2.74 -9.18 -0.32
C LYS A 473 -1.75 -8.32 -1.10
N LEU A 474 -0.61 -7.98 -0.50
CA LEU A 474 0.47 -7.24 -1.14
C LEU A 474 1.45 -8.20 -1.81
N THR A 475 1.76 -7.98 -3.09
CA THR A 475 2.69 -8.83 -3.85
C THR A 475 3.93 -8.12 -4.38
N GLY A 476 4.04 -6.81 -4.21
CA GLY A 476 5.20 -6.00 -4.59
C GLY A 476 5.42 -4.86 -3.60
N ASP A 477 5.74 -3.67 -4.09
CA ASP A 477 6.07 -2.51 -3.26
C ASP A 477 4.82 -1.77 -2.77
N PHE A 478 4.83 -1.37 -1.50
CA PHE A 478 3.80 -0.52 -0.91
C PHE A 478 4.45 0.76 -0.38
N ARG A 479 4.03 1.93 -0.90
CA ARG A 479 4.56 3.24 -0.53
C ARG A 479 3.44 4.23 -0.23
N ILE A 480 3.55 4.93 0.89
CA ILE A 480 2.75 6.11 1.25
C ILE A 480 3.73 7.25 1.56
N ILE A 481 3.67 8.35 0.83
CA ILE A 481 4.62 9.46 0.93
C ILE A 481 3.85 10.78 1.08
N HIS A 482 4.21 11.61 2.06
CA HIS A 482 3.70 12.98 2.26
C HIS A 482 2.16 13.12 2.20
N SER A 483 1.43 12.08 2.62
CA SER A 483 -0.03 12.02 2.55
C SER A 483 -0.66 12.28 3.93
N THR A 484 -1.89 12.80 3.94
CA THR A 484 -2.61 13.16 5.18
C THR A 484 -3.88 12.31 5.34
N PHE A 485 -4.07 11.77 6.54
CA PHE A 485 -5.22 10.96 6.92
C PHE A 485 -5.89 11.58 8.15
N GLU A 486 -7.14 12.03 7.99
CA GLU A 486 -7.86 12.75 9.04
C GLU A 486 -8.66 11.84 9.98
N ARG A 487 -8.85 10.58 9.57
CA ARG A 487 -9.63 9.56 10.29
C ARG A 487 -8.85 8.25 10.37
N GLU A 488 -9.42 7.27 11.06
CA GLU A 488 -8.80 5.98 11.33
C GLU A 488 -8.28 5.28 10.06
N VAL A 489 -7.08 4.68 10.17
CA VAL A 489 -6.45 3.89 9.10
C VAL A 489 -6.23 2.44 9.58
N LEU A 490 -6.78 1.48 8.83
CA LEU A 490 -6.81 0.07 9.20
C LEU A 490 -5.95 -0.79 8.26
N PHE A 491 -4.90 -1.41 8.79
CA PHE A 491 -4.10 -2.44 8.10
C PHE A 491 -4.23 -3.82 8.75
N GLY A 492 -4.45 -3.83 10.07
CA GLY A 492 -4.46 -5.03 10.90
C GLY A 492 -5.83 -5.66 11.08
N LYS A 493 -5.88 -6.61 12.01
CA LYS A 493 -7.13 -7.23 12.47
C LYS A 493 -7.90 -6.29 13.39
N GLY A 494 -9.23 -6.31 13.27
CA GLY A 494 -10.15 -5.46 14.02
C GLY A 494 -10.34 -4.10 13.33
N GLY A 495 -11.49 -3.47 13.53
CA GLY A 495 -11.82 -2.28 12.77
C GLY A 495 -12.96 -1.45 13.33
N TYR A 496 -13.26 -0.42 12.54
CA TYR A 496 -14.39 0.47 12.69
C TYR A 496 -15.72 -0.31 12.68
N LYS A 497 -16.65 0.02 13.59
CA LYS A 497 -17.99 -0.60 13.71
C LYS A 497 -18.01 -2.13 13.90
N GLU A 498 -17.07 -2.70 14.67
CA GLU A 498 -17.00 -4.13 15.01
C GLU A 498 -16.78 -5.10 13.83
N GLU A 499 -16.45 -4.59 12.64
CA GLU A 499 -16.12 -5.46 11.50
C GLU A 499 -14.77 -6.18 11.73
N ASN A 500 -14.82 -7.51 11.75
CA ASN A 500 -13.64 -8.37 11.92
C ASN A 500 -12.87 -8.52 10.61
N TYR A 501 -12.18 -7.46 10.18
CA TYR A 501 -11.28 -7.56 9.04
C TYR A 501 -10.09 -8.48 9.32
N SER A 502 -9.65 -9.22 8.30
CA SER A 502 -8.36 -9.92 8.32
C SER A 502 -7.22 -8.91 8.15
N PRO A 503 -6.03 -9.17 8.72
CA PRO A 503 -4.87 -8.31 8.50
C PRO A 503 -4.38 -8.38 7.05
N ILE A 504 -3.61 -7.38 6.62
CA ILE A 504 -2.87 -7.46 5.35
C ILE A 504 -1.93 -8.67 5.33
N THR A 505 -1.73 -9.23 4.13
CA THR A 505 -0.82 -10.37 3.91
C THR A 505 0.19 -10.06 2.82
N PHE A 506 1.36 -10.69 2.88
CA PHE A 506 2.47 -10.49 1.95
C PHE A 506 2.78 -11.77 1.18
N SER A 507 2.95 -11.69 -0.15
CA SER A 507 3.52 -12.80 -0.93
C SER A 507 5.04 -12.84 -0.85
N GLU A 508 5.65 -13.92 -1.36
CA GLU A 508 7.10 -14.07 -1.47
C GLU A 508 7.76 -13.03 -2.39
N SER A 509 7.00 -12.45 -3.32
CA SER A 509 7.48 -11.44 -4.26
C SER A 509 7.42 -10.02 -3.71
N ALA A 510 6.77 -9.80 -2.56
CA ALA A 510 6.72 -8.49 -1.92
C ALA A 510 8.12 -8.05 -1.49
N LYS A 511 8.45 -6.77 -1.69
CA LYS A 511 9.82 -6.27 -1.51
C LYS A 511 9.95 -5.24 -0.39
N SER A 512 9.06 -4.24 -0.36
CA SER A 512 9.16 -3.14 0.61
C SER A 512 7.80 -2.63 1.07
N PHE A 513 7.73 -2.25 2.34
CA PHE A 513 6.61 -1.50 2.94
C PHE A 513 7.17 -0.19 3.48
N VAL A 514 6.79 0.94 2.87
CA VAL A 514 7.33 2.27 3.17
C VAL A 514 6.18 3.24 3.45
N ILE A 515 6.25 3.94 4.57
CA ILE A 515 5.43 5.12 4.88
C ILE A 515 6.40 6.24 5.26
N GLU A 516 6.37 7.36 4.56
CA GLU A 516 7.35 8.44 4.73
C GLU A 516 6.66 9.80 4.76
N GLY A 517 6.96 10.63 5.76
CA GLY A 517 6.47 12.00 5.81
C GLY A 517 4.94 12.15 5.90
N ALA A 518 4.22 11.08 6.25
CA ALA A 518 2.77 11.07 6.30
C ALA A 518 2.25 11.64 7.64
N THR A 519 1.05 12.25 7.61
CA THR A 519 0.38 12.79 8.80
C THR A 519 -0.90 12.01 9.07
N PHE A 520 -1.05 11.51 10.29
CA PHE A 520 -2.22 10.78 10.76
C PHE A 520 -2.83 11.53 11.95
N GLU A 521 -4.02 12.10 11.74
CA GLU A 521 -4.75 12.85 12.77
C GLU A 521 -5.48 11.93 13.75
N ASP A 522 -5.85 10.73 13.31
CA ASP A 522 -6.59 9.74 14.09
C ASP A 522 -5.82 8.39 14.16
N SER A 523 -6.42 7.38 14.80
CA SER A 523 -5.72 6.15 15.15
C SER A 523 -5.29 5.31 13.94
N VAL A 524 -4.15 4.62 14.07
CA VAL A 524 -3.62 3.70 13.05
C VAL A 524 -3.47 2.28 13.60
N ASN A 525 -4.09 1.31 12.93
CA ASN A 525 -4.14 -0.08 13.37
C ASN A 525 -3.26 -1.00 12.49
N PHE A 526 -2.16 -1.47 13.07
CA PHE A 526 -1.24 -2.48 12.53
C PHE A 526 -1.27 -3.80 13.34
N ARG A 527 -2.37 -4.15 14.00
CA ARG A 527 -2.45 -5.33 14.88
C ARG A 527 -2.49 -6.65 14.10
N ASN A 528 -1.85 -7.68 14.66
CA ASN A 528 -1.84 -9.05 14.13
C ASN A 528 -1.30 -9.17 12.69
N ILE A 529 -0.31 -8.35 12.31
CA ILE A 529 0.32 -8.40 11.00
C ILE A 529 1.65 -9.16 11.09
N GLU A 530 1.89 -10.09 10.17
CA GLU A 530 3.20 -10.71 9.98
C GLU A 530 3.94 -10.02 8.83
N PHE A 531 4.84 -9.09 9.15
CA PHE A 531 5.69 -8.41 8.19
C PHE A 531 6.87 -9.30 7.80
N LYS A 532 6.75 -9.95 6.64
CA LYS A 532 7.81 -10.82 6.06
C LYS A 532 8.92 -10.05 5.36
N ILE A 533 8.69 -8.76 5.10
CA ILE A 533 9.55 -7.84 4.36
C ILE A 533 10.06 -6.74 5.28
N SER A 534 11.06 -5.98 4.83
CA SER A 534 11.54 -4.82 5.58
C SER A 534 10.48 -3.71 5.60
N VAL A 535 10.28 -3.14 6.78
CA VAL A 535 9.28 -2.09 7.05
C VAL A 535 10.00 -0.79 7.37
N LYS A 536 9.63 0.29 6.67
CA LYS A 536 10.08 1.65 6.97
C LYS A 536 8.87 2.53 7.19
N ILE A 537 8.71 3.10 8.38
CA ILE A 537 7.72 4.12 8.66
C ILE A 537 8.51 5.28 9.25
N ILE A 538 8.82 6.31 8.46
CA ILE A 538 9.79 7.32 8.85
C ILE A 538 9.25 8.74 8.68
N GLU A 539 9.73 9.65 9.52
CA GLU A 539 9.40 11.09 9.44
C GLU A 539 7.89 11.40 9.44
N CYS A 540 7.07 10.52 10.00
CA CYS A 540 5.62 10.67 10.05
C CYS A 540 5.17 11.37 11.34
N SER A 541 4.02 12.03 11.28
CA SER A 541 3.36 12.62 12.45
C SER A 541 2.11 11.83 12.81
N PHE A 542 2.10 11.23 14.00
CA PHE A 542 0.96 10.50 14.57
C PHE A 542 0.36 11.30 15.73
N ASN A 543 -0.79 11.92 15.49
CA ASN A 543 -1.47 12.78 16.46
C ASN A 543 -2.40 12.00 17.41
N SER A 544 -2.66 10.72 17.13
CA SER A 544 -3.51 9.82 17.91
C SER A 544 -2.84 8.45 18.14
N HIS A 545 -3.61 7.44 18.56
CA HIS A 545 -3.13 6.13 18.99
C HIS A 545 -2.60 5.27 17.83
N VAL A 546 -1.48 4.58 18.03
CA VAL A 546 -0.90 3.64 17.05
C VAL A 546 -0.76 2.26 17.67
N HIS A 547 -1.21 1.21 16.97
CA HIS A 547 -1.25 -0.14 17.54
C HIS A 547 -0.59 -1.20 16.65
N PHE A 548 0.51 -1.78 17.12
CA PHE A 548 1.24 -2.91 16.51
C PHE A 548 1.00 -4.23 17.24
N ASP A 549 -0.02 -4.29 18.11
CA ASP A 549 -0.24 -5.41 19.03
C ASP A 549 -0.26 -6.77 18.31
N LYS A 550 0.45 -7.75 18.85
CA LYS A 550 0.56 -9.13 18.33
C LYS A 550 1.16 -9.26 16.92
N SER A 551 1.78 -8.22 16.40
CA SER A 551 2.45 -8.25 15.09
C SER A 551 3.86 -8.83 15.16
N VAL A 552 4.37 -9.33 14.05
CA VAL A 552 5.70 -9.96 13.96
C VAL A 552 6.49 -9.34 12.81
N PHE A 553 7.63 -8.74 13.11
CA PHE A 553 8.59 -8.22 12.14
C PHE A 553 9.69 -9.24 11.89
N ARG A 554 9.60 -9.97 10.77
CA ARG A 554 10.58 -11.00 10.38
C ARG A 554 11.89 -10.41 9.86
N ASN A 555 11.81 -9.20 9.32
CA ASN A 555 12.94 -8.46 8.76
C ASN A 555 13.08 -7.09 9.46
N ASN A 556 14.00 -6.26 8.99
CA ASN A 556 14.33 -4.99 9.64
C ASN A 556 13.14 -4.01 9.64
N CYS A 557 12.95 -3.35 10.78
CA CYS A 557 11.91 -2.36 11.04
C CYS A 557 12.56 -1.03 11.41
N ASP A 558 12.34 -0.02 10.58
CA ASP A 558 12.82 1.35 10.78
C ASP A 558 11.63 2.27 11.03
N LEU A 559 11.57 2.81 12.24
CA LEU A 559 10.55 3.73 12.75
C LEU A 559 11.15 5.12 13.04
N SER A 560 12.25 5.50 12.39
CA SER A 560 13.00 6.72 12.72
C SER A 560 12.30 8.03 12.34
N GLY A 561 12.61 9.10 13.08
CA GLY A 561 12.16 10.47 12.80
C GLY A 561 10.66 10.72 13.04
N ASN A 562 9.92 9.75 13.57
CA ASN A 562 8.48 9.89 13.77
C ASN A 562 8.14 10.73 15.01
N PHE A 563 7.05 11.48 14.92
CA PHE A 563 6.44 12.18 16.04
C PHE A 563 5.20 11.43 16.54
N PHE A 564 5.20 11.02 17.80
CA PHE A 564 4.06 10.34 18.43
C PHE A 564 3.48 11.19 19.55
N LYS A 565 2.28 11.71 19.32
CA LYS A 565 1.57 12.59 20.26
C LYS A 565 0.84 11.82 21.37
N SER A 566 0.40 10.60 21.08
CA SER A 566 -0.42 9.76 21.96
C SER A 566 0.22 8.38 22.18
N ILE A 567 -0.59 7.39 22.56
CA ILE A 567 -0.15 6.03 22.88
C ILE A 567 0.30 5.29 21.61
N ILE A 568 1.48 4.68 21.64
CA ILE A 568 1.91 3.64 20.70
C ILE A 568 2.06 2.32 21.45
N SER A 569 1.39 1.29 20.97
CA SER A 569 1.36 -0.02 21.60
C SER A 569 2.03 -1.07 20.72
N PHE A 570 3.02 -1.75 21.27
CA PHE A 570 3.75 -2.90 20.74
C PHE A 570 3.49 -4.14 21.60
N LYS A 571 2.29 -4.25 22.18
CA LYS A 571 1.98 -5.32 23.12
C LYS A 571 2.01 -6.67 22.42
N ASP A 572 2.76 -7.63 22.96
CA ASP A 572 2.97 -8.96 22.36
C ASP A 572 3.54 -8.93 20.93
N THR A 573 4.13 -7.81 20.51
CA THR A 573 4.82 -7.66 19.21
C THR A 573 6.21 -8.30 19.28
N ILE A 574 6.64 -8.97 18.20
CA ILE A 574 7.95 -9.63 18.09
C ILE A 574 8.80 -8.98 16.99
N PHE A 575 10.07 -8.70 17.28
CA PHE A 575 11.08 -8.16 16.36
C PHE A 575 12.20 -9.18 16.15
N GLU A 576 12.19 -9.85 14.99
CA GLU A 576 13.27 -10.77 14.58
C GLU A 576 14.40 -10.07 13.83
N GLY A 577 14.09 -8.98 13.12
CA GLY A 577 15.05 -8.08 12.48
C GLY A 577 15.58 -6.98 13.40
N ASP A 578 16.38 -6.08 12.85
CA ASP A 578 16.80 -4.86 13.54
C ASP A 578 15.60 -3.94 13.77
N ALA A 579 15.51 -3.33 14.95
CA ALA A 579 14.44 -2.39 15.32
C ALA A 579 15.04 -0.99 15.60
N VAL A 580 14.74 -0.02 14.74
CA VAL A 580 15.34 1.32 14.77
C VAL A 580 14.27 2.35 15.09
N PHE A 581 14.48 3.17 16.12
CA PHE A 581 13.56 4.23 16.56
C PHE A 581 14.25 5.60 16.61
N ASP A 582 15.35 5.77 15.88
CA ASP A 582 16.22 6.94 15.98
C ASP A 582 15.47 8.25 15.69
N ARG A 583 15.82 9.33 16.41
CA ARG A 583 15.27 10.68 16.24
C ARG A 583 13.74 10.78 16.40
N CYS A 584 13.11 9.81 17.05
CA CYS A 584 11.69 9.91 17.37
C CYS A 584 11.43 10.97 18.46
N LEU A 585 10.29 11.65 18.35
CA LEU A 585 9.77 12.56 19.36
C LEU A 585 8.52 11.93 20.00
N LEU A 586 8.60 11.67 21.30
CA LEU A 586 7.59 10.98 22.08
C LEU A 586 6.95 11.93 23.09
N SER A 587 5.63 12.08 23.06
CA SER A 587 4.87 12.79 24.11
C SER A 587 3.77 11.99 24.83
N GLY A 588 3.32 10.86 24.27
CA GLY A 588 2.39 9.92 24.92
C GLY A 588 3.05 8.71 25.62
N ILE A 589 2.43 7.53 25.52
CA ILE A 589 2.91 6.29 26.17
C ILE A 589 3.41 5.31 25.10
N TRP A 590 4.60 4.74 25.26
CA TRP A 590 5.12 3.67 24.42
C TRP A 590 5.08 2.35 25.20
N ASP A 591 4.20 1.43 24.82
CA ASP A 591 4.01 0.15 25.51
C ASP A 591 4.65 -1.01 24.73
N PHE A 592 5.77 -1.54 25.20
CA PHE A 592 6.46 -2.72 24.67
C PHE A 592 6.17 -4.00 25.47
N ALA A 593 5.15 -4.01 26.32
CA ALA A 593 4.87 -5.15 27.20
C ALA A 593 4.59 -6.45 26.43
N GLY A 594 4.84 -7.56 27.12
CA GLY A 594 4.46 -8.89 26.68
C GLY A 594 5.29 -9.44 25.51
N LYS A 595 5.24 -10.76 25.39
CA LYS A 595 5.76 -11.54 24.28
C LYS A 595 4.83 -12.74 24.09
N GLN A 596 4.72 -13.22 22.86
CA GLN A 596 3.99 -14.46 22.56
C GLN A 596 4.72 -15.68 23.16
N ASP A 597 4.34 -16.90 22.77
CA ASP A 597 5.00 -18.17 23.15
C ASP A 597 6.42 -18.32 22.55
N ARG A 598 7.20 -17.24 22.54
CA ARG A 598 8.56 -17.14 22.04
C ARG A 598 9.50 -16.71 23.15
N PRO A 599 10.77 -17.15 23.10
CA PRO A 599 11.72 -16.89 24.18
C PRO A 599 12.02 -15.39 24.34
N TYR A 600 12.05 -14.61 23.25
CA TYR A 600 12.46 -13.20 23.27
C TYR A 600 11.50 -12.34 22.45
N LYS A 601 11.45 -11.04 22.76
CA LYS A 601 10.74 -10.01 22.00
C LYS A 601 11.62 -9.41 20.91
N PHE A 602 12.89 -9.13 21.23
CA PHE A 602 13.89 -8.57 20.31
C PHE A 602 15.04 -9.55 20.10
N TYR A 603 15.27 -9.96 18.86
CA TYR A 603 16.29 -10.96 18.50
C TYR A 603 17.59 -10.38 17.95
N LYS A 604 17.58 -9.14 17.46
CA LYS A 604 18.75 -8.42 16.93
C LYS A 604 18.88 -7.04 17.59
N SER A 605 19.51 -6.09 16.90
CA SER A 605 19.80 -4.76 17.39
C SER A 605 18.54 -3.91 17.64
N LEU A 606 18.60 -3.07 18.67
CA LEU A 606 17.61 -2.07 19.03
C LEU A 606 18.31 -0.71 19.18
N SER A 607 17.81 0.32 18.50
CA SER A 607 18.40 1.66 18.50
C SER A 607 17.37 2.73 18.84
N PHE A 608 17.73 3.65 19.74
CA PHE A 608 16.97 4.86 20.10
C PHE A 608 17.87 6.10 20.05
N ASP A 609 18.74 6.20 19.04
CA ASP A 609 19.68 7.31 18.93
C ASP A 609 18.94 8.63 18.69
N GLY A 610 19.30 9.70 19.39
CA GLY A 610 18.66 11.01 19.25
C GLY A 610 17.16 11.07 19.62
N VAL A 611 16.61 10.09 20.34
CA VAL A 611 15.19 10.07 20.75
C VAL A 611 14.92 11.09 21.86
N SER A 612 13.87 11.89 21.70
CA SER A 612 13.40 12.85 22.70
C SER A 612 12.09 12.38 23.33
N ILE A 613 12.13 12.16 24.64
CA ILE A 613 11.02 11.61 25.43
C ILE A 613 10.44 12.70 26.31
N SER A 614 9.16 13.01 26.23
CA SER A 614 8.44 13.76 27.25
C SER A 614 7.35 12.94 27.95
N GLY A 615 7.01 11.76 27.41
CA GLY A 615 6.06 10.83 27.99
C GLY A 615 6.70 9.55 28.59
N THR A 616 5.88 8.51 28.72
CA THR A 616 6.25 7.24 29.37
C THR A 616 6.69 6.20 28.35
N VAL A 617 7.80 5.52 28.59
CA VAL A 617 8.14 4.25 27.91
C VAL A 617 7.93 3.12 28.90
N SER A 618 7.33 2.01 28.49
CA SER A 618 7.22 0.80 29.30
C SER A 618 7.65 -0.42 28.50
N PHE A 619 8.55 -1.21 29.07
CA PHE A 619 8.89 -2.55 28.56
C PHE A 619 8.26 -3.67 29.38
N VAL A 620 7.51 -3.36 30.44
CA VAL A 620 7.01 -4.32 31.43
C VAL A 620 5.48 -4.25 31.50
N SER A 621 4.82 -5.37 31.77
CA SER A 621 3.36 -5.48 31.75
C SER A 621 2.70 -4.59 32.81
N LEU A 622 1.88 -3.62 32.39
CA LEU A 622 1.08 -2.77 33.28
C LEU A 622 -0.39 -3.23 33.40
N ARG A 623 -0.66 -4.54 33.38
CA ARG A 623 -2.03 -5.03 33.65
C ARG A 623 -2.12 -5.87 34.91
N GLY A 624 -2.76 -5.30 35.93
CA GLY A 624 -3.52 -6.05 36.94
C GLY A 624 -2.87 -6.22 38.31
N ARG A 625 -1.92 -5.37 38.72
CA ARG A 625 -1.38 -5.41 40.09
C ARG A 625 -1.44 -4.02 40.69
N GLU A 626 -2.43 -3.81 41.57
CA GLU A 626 -2.56 -2.55 42.33
C GLU A 626 -1.44 -2.38 43.35
N GLU A 627 -0.73 -3.44 43.75
CA GLU A 627 0.31 -3.34 44.76
C GLU A 627 1.40 -4.38 44.49
N LEU A 628 2.51 -3.97 43.86
CA LEU A 628 3.80 -4.65 44.05
C LEU A 628 4.91 -3.62 44.17
N GLU A 629 5.64 -3.75 45.27
CA GLU A 629 6.74 -2.89 45.69
C GLU A 629 8.05 -3.08 44.89
N GLU A 630 8.04 -3.89 43.82
CA GLU A 630 9.27 -4.20 43.08
C GLU A 630 9.06 -4.43 41.58
N PHE A 631 9.71 -3.59 40.78
CA PHE A 631 9.88 -3.75 39.32
C PHE A 631 10.64 -5.05 39.01
N ASP A 632 10.04 -5.97 38.25
CA ASP A 632 10.67 -7.26 37.89
C ASP A 632 11.67 -7.08 36.74
N ILE A 633 12.94 -6.91 37.12
CA ILE A 633 14.07 -6.81 36.19
C ILE A 633 14.18 -8.07 35.31
N ASN A 634 13.79 -9.25 35.80
CA ASN A 634 13.91 -10.51 35.07
C ASN A 634 12.94 -10.56 33.88
N GLU A 635 11.76 -9.95 34.01
CA GLU A 635 10.83 -9.80 32.88
C GLU A 635 11.50 -9.03 31.75
N LEU A 636 12.14 -7.89 32.06
CA LEU A 636 12.89 -7.09 31.09
C LEU A 636 14.07 -7.88 30.49
N GLU A 637 14.83 -8.63 31.29
CA GLU A 637 15.92 -9.48 30.77
C GLU A 637 15.39 -10.51 29.76
N SER A 638 14.23 -11.09 30.03
CA SER A 638 13.64 -12.12 29.20
C SER A 638 13.16 -11.63 27.82
N LEU A 639 13.10 -10.31 27.59
CA LEU A 639 12.64 -9.75 26.32
C LEU A 639 13.74 -9.68 25.25
N PHE A 640 15.02 -9.77 25.62
CA PHE A 640 16.14 -9.51 24.70
C PHE A 640 17.05 -10.71 24.54
N LYS A 641 17.41 -11.01 23.28
CA LYS A 641 18.44 -12.01 22.97
C LYS A 641 19.86 -11.44 23.07
N GLU A 642 20.07 -10.20 22.61
CA GLU A 642 21.39 -9.57 22.55
C GLU A 642 21.63 -8.60 23.73
N PRO A 643 22.83 -8.62 24.34
CA PRO A 643 23.17 -7.71 25.43
C PRO A 643 23.11 -6.23 25.04
N LEU A 644 23.49 -5.86 23.81
CA LEU A 644 23.50 -4.47 23.36
C LEU A 644 22.10 -3.86 23.33
N SER A 645 21.12 -4.58 22.78
CA SER A 645 19.71 -4.15 22.73
C SER A 645 19.12 -3.95 24.12
N LYS A 646 19.52 -4.80 25.08
CA LYS A 646 19.11 -4.68 26.49
C LYS A 646 19.70 -3.45 27.17
N ILE A 647 20.97 -3.10 26.90
CA ILE A 647 21.61 -1.88 27.41
C ILE A 647 20.82 -0.65 26.93
N GLU A 648 20.48 -0.64 25.65
CA GLU A 648 19.78 0.49 25.05
C GLU A 648 18.35 0.65 25.60
N ALA A 649 17.61 -0.45 25.75
CA ALA A 649 16.28 -0.43 26.38
C ALA A 649 16.36 0.03 27.85
N ALA A 650 17.37 -0.41 28.60
CA ALA A 650 17.55 0.03 29.99
C ALA A 650 17.86 1.53 30.07
N ARG A 651 18.71 2.03 29.17
CA ARG A 651 19.04 3.45 29.05
C ARG A 651 17.78 4.28 28.78
N ILE A 652 16.92 3.85 27.84
CA ILE A 652 15.76 4.64 27.43
C ILE A 652 14.66 4.68 28.51
N GLN A 653 14.42 3.53 29.16
CA GLN A 653 13.49 3.42 30.29
C GLN A 653 13.94 4.31 31.47
N ARG A 654 15.25 4.34 31.76
CA ARG A 654 15.83 5.23 32.78
C ARG A 654 15.54 6.70 32.49
N VAL A 655 15.81 7.16 31.26
CA VAL A 655 15.58 8.57 30.86
C VAL A 655 14.10 8.96 30.98
N SER A 656 13.20 8.04 30.65
CA SER A 656 11.75 8.26 30.83
C SER A 656 11.39 8.44 32.31
N PHE A 657 11.84 7.56 33.20
CA PHE A 657 11.61 7.68 34.64
C PHE A 657 12.22 8.94 35.27
N GLU A 658 13.41 9.35 34.83
CA GLU A 658 14.03 10.60 35.28
C GLU A 658 13.14 11.82 34.97
N LYS A 659 12.52 11.85 33.78
CA LYS A 659 11.61 12.93 33.37
C LYS A 659 10.26 12.90 34.07
N GLU A 660 9.76 11.72 34.42
CA GLU A 660 8.56 11.56 35.25
C GLU A 660 8.80 11.88 36.74
N GLY A 661 10.06 12.04 37.15
CA GLY A 661 10.43 12.25 38.55
C GLY A 661 10.54 10.97 39.38
N LYS A 662 10.42 9.78 38.76
CA LYS A 662 10.56 8.47 39.41
C LYS A 662 12.03 8.07 39.57
N ARG A 663 12.74 8.80 40.44
CA ARG A 663 14.20 8.68 40.63
C ARG A 663 14.66 7.28 41.08
N ASP A 664 13.90 6.62 41.94
CA ASP A 664 14.27 5.30 42.45
C ASP A 664 14.19 4.21 41.36
N GLU A 665 13.21 4.31 40.46
CA GLU A 665 13.08 3.41 39.31
C GLU A 665 14.19 3.68 38.28
N ALA A 666 14.54 4.95 38.06
CA ALA A 666 15.68 5.34 37.22
C ALA A 666 17.01 4.75 37.73
N ASP A 667 17.26 4.79 39.04
CA ASP A 667 18.45 4.21 39.66
C ASP A 667 18.53 2.69 39.44
N ARG A 668 17.40 1.98 39.54
CA ARG A 668 17.34 0.52 39.26
C ARG A 668 17.70 0.22 37.80
N MET A 669 17.16 1.01 36.87
CA MET A 669 17.48 0.87 35.45
C MET A 669 18.94 1.18 35.13
N PHE A 670 19.55 2.16 35.83
CA PHE A 670 20.98 2.46 35.71
C PHE A 670 21.87 1.27 36.14
N VAL A 671 21.52 0.62 37.25
CA VAL A 671 22.25 -0.57 37.71
C VAL A 671 22.17 -1.69 36.66
N LEU A 672 20.99 -1.94 36.11
CA LEU A 672 20.80 -2.95 35.05
C LEU A 672 21.64 -2.62 33.81
N GLU A 673 21.59 -1.37 33.35
CA GLU A 673 22.39 -0.86 32.23
C GLU A 673 23.88 -1.16 32.45
N MET A 674 24.39 -0.85 33.65
CA MET A 674 25.80 -1.07 34.00
C MET A 674 26.16 -2.55 34.08
N ARG A 675 25.32 -3.41 34.64
CA ARG A 675 25.55 -4.87 34.69
C ARG A 675 25.69 -5.48 33.32
N VAL A 676 24.79 -5.13 32.40
CA VAL A 676 24.79 -5.69 31.05
C VAL A 676 26.01 -5.21 30.26
N ARG A 677 26.39 -3.93 30.38
CA ARG A 677 27.63 -3.38 29.79
C ARG A 677 28.87 -4.15 30.25
N ARG A 678 28.91 -4.58 31.52
CA ARG A 678 30.02 -5.35 32.08
C ARG A 678 30.06 -6.78 31.55
N ARG A 679 28.93 -7.49 31.57
CA ARG A 679 28.83 -8.85 31.00
C ARG A 679 29.29 -8.88 29.54
N ALA A 680 28.88 -7.89 28.74
CA ALA A 680 29.30 -7.77 27.34
C ALA A 680 30.82 -7.51 27.15
N ARG A 681 31.50 -6.89 28.13
CA ARG A 681 32.97 -6.70 28.11
C ARG A 681 33.70 -7.96 28.57
N SER A 682 33.16 -8.64 29.59
CA SER A 682 33.70 -9.89 30.15
C SER A 682 33.73 -11.02 29.11
N GLU A 683 32.69 -11.16 28.28
CA GLU A 683 32.67 -12.14 27.18
C GLU A 683 33.79 -11.93 26.14
N ARG A 684 34.28 -10.68 25.97
CA ARG A 684 35.41 -10.37 25.07
C ARG A 684 36.78 -10.56 25.74
N ALA A 685 36.85 -10.45 27.06
CA ALA A 685 38.09 -10.56 27.84
C ALA A 685 38.22 -11.98 28.41
N ASN A 686 38.91 -12.86 27.69
CA ASN A 686 39.03 -14.29 28.02
C ASN A 686 39.98 -14.58 29.22
N MET A 687 39.93 -13.79 30.30
CA MET A 687 40.82 -13.89 31.47
C MET A 687 40.05 -14.00 32.80
N LYS A 688 40.21 -15.16 33.48
CA LYS A 688 39.52 -15.51 34.73
C LYS A 688 39.79 -14.57 35.92
N ILE A 689 40.99 -13.97 36.01
CA ILE A 689 41.36 -13.06 37.12
C ILE A 689 40.75 -11.66 36.94
N HIS A 690 40.65 -11.17 35.70
CA HIS A 690 40.00 -9.90 35.41
C HIS A 690 38.51 -9.99 35.79
N ASN A 691 37.83 -11.08 35.40
CA ASN A 691 36.43 -11.32 35.77
C ASN A 691 36.19 -11.38 37.29
N PHE A 692 37.13 -11.95 38.07
CA PHE A 692 37.02 -11.98 39.54
C PHE A 692 37.24 -10.60 40.17
N LEU A 693 38.27 -9.86 39.77
CA LEU A 693 38.54 -8.52 40.28
C LEU A 693 37.45 -7.52 39.84
N GLU A 694 36.96 -7.65 38.62
CA GLU A 694 35.90 -6.81 38.05
C GLU A 694 34.54 -7.11 38.71
N TRP A 695 34.27 -8.35 39.10
CA TRP A 695 33.13 -8.68 39.96
C TRP A 695 33.30 -8.14 41.40
N PHE A 696 34.46 -8.37 42.03
CA PHE A 696 34.73 -7.97 43.42
C PHE A 696 34.75 -6.45 43.60
N ILE A 697 35.28 -5.70 42.63
CA ILE A 697 35.37 -4.23 42.66
C ILE A 697 34.19 -3.56 41.94
N GLY A 698 33.48 -4.27 41.05
CA GLY A 698 32.42 -3.70 40.23
C GLY A 698 31.01 -4.10 40.66
N ASP A 699 30.75 -5.41 40.80
CA ASP A 699 29.40 -5.95 41.01
C ASP A 699 29.03 -6.11 42.48
N LEU A 700 29.96 -6.58 43.32
CA LEU A 700 29.79 -6.59 44.78
C LEU A 700 29.44 -5.18 45.33
N PRO A 701 30.05 -4.08 44.80
CA PRO A 701 29.64 -2.72 45.11
C PRO A 701 28.50 -2.12 44.27
N SER A 702 28.03 -2.78 43.22
CA SER A 702 26.87 -2.29 42.47
C SER A 702 25.58 -2.51 43.31
N GLU A 703 24.67 -1.53 43.32
CA GLU A 703 23.46 -1.44 44.19
C GLU A 703 23.60 -0.75 45.56
N TYR A 704 24.74 -0.14 45.89
CA TYR A 704 24.84 0.63 47.15
C TYR A 704 23.78 1.73 47.32
N GLY A 705 23.31 2.32 46.20
CA GLY A 705 22.23 3.31 46.22
C GLY A 705 20.83 2.72 46.37
N THR A 706 20.60 1.46 46.00
CA THR A 706 19.27 0.85 45.91
C THR A 706 19.00 -0.18 47.00
N ASN A 707 20.01 -0.85 47.57
CA ASN A 707 19.84 -1.88 48.60
C ASN A 707 20.80 -1.72 49.80
N TRP A 708 20.48 -0.78 50.70
CA TRP A 708 21.27 -0.45 51.91
C TRP A 708 21.53 -1.64 52.83
N ARG A 709 20.66 -2.65 52.84
CA ARG A 709 20.81 -3.86 53.65
C ARG A 709 22.06 -4.65 53.28
N ARG A 710 22.44 -4.68 52.00
CA ARG A 710 23.66 -5.38 51.54
C ARG A 710 24.94 -4.80 52.11
N ILE A 711 25.00 -3.49 52.33
CA ILE A 711 26.18 -2.84 52.91
C ILE A 711 26.34 -3.24 54.38
N ILE A 712 25.23 -3.32 55.11
CA ILE A 712 25.24 -3.73 56.51
C ILE A 712 25.66 -5.20 56.65
N TRP A 713 25.05 -6.09 55.85
CA TRP A 713 25.42 -7.51 55.87
C TRP A 713 26.85 -7.75 55.36
N GLY A 714 27.29 -7.01 54.34
CA GLY A 714 28.67 -7.06 53.84
C GLY A 714 29.68 -6.61 54.90
N SER A 715 29.38 -5.53 55.64
CA SER A 715 30.21 -5.07 56.76
C SER A 715 30.31 -6.14 57.85
N LEU A 716 29.19 -6.78 58.19
CA LEU A 716 29.13 -7.89 59.15
C LEU A 716 29.97 -9.10 58.69
N LEU A 717 29.91 -9.46 57.42
CA LEU A 717 30.68 -10.58 56.86
C LEU A 717 32.19 -10.31 56.88
N VAL A 718 32.63 -9.08 56.60
CA VAL A 718 34.04 -8.70 56.70
C VAL A 718 34.52 -8.85 58.14
N VAL A 719 33.75 -8.34 59.11
CA VAL A 719 34.08 -8.45 60.54
C VAL A 719 34.10 -9.92 60.99
N LEU A 720 33.18 -10.75 60.52
CA LEU A 720 33.17 -12.18 60.85
C LEU A 720 34.38 -12.90 60.24
N TYR A 721 34.72 -12.62 58.98
CA TYR A 721 35.82 -13.26 58.27
C TYR A 721 37.17 -12.95 58.92
N PHE A 722 37.47 -11.66 59.13
CA PHE A 722 38.73 -11.25 59.77
C PHE A 722 38.77 -11.70 61.24
N GLY A 723 37.65 -11.62 61.97
CA GLY A 723 37.56 -12.17 63.32
C GLY A 723 37.86 -13.66 63.39
N ILE A 724 37.38 -14.46 62.44
CA ILE A 724 37.72 -15.88 62.34
C ILE A 724 39.19 -16.07 61.96
N ALA A 725 39.74 -15.28 61.04
CA ALA A 725 41.15 -15.38 60.65
C ALA A 725 42.10 -15.06 61.83
N TYR A 726 41.80 -14.02 62.60
CA TYR A 726 42.51 -13.71 63.83
C TYR A 726 42.36 -14.80 64.88
N TRP A 727 41.14 -15.34 65.03
CA TRP A 727 40.88 -16.41 65.98
C TRP A 727 41.64 -17.70 65.64
N LEU A 728 41.70 -18.07 64.36
CA LEU A 728 42.49 -19.21 63.89
C LEU A 728 43.98 -19.04 64.17
N GLU A 729 44.52 -17.81 64.10
CA GLU A 729 45.91 -17.58 64.51
C GLU A 729 46.15 -17.50 66.02
N ILE A 730 45.15 -17.06 66.79
CA ILE A 730 45.21 -17.17 68.25
C ILE A 730 45.18 -18.66 68.67
N LEU A 731 44.39 -19.48 67.97
CA LEU A 731 44.31 -20.92 68.19
C LEU A 731 45.58 -21.65 67.75
N SER A 732 46.14 -21.30 66.59
CA SER A 732 47.41 -21.90 66.12
C SER A 732 48.52 -21.63 67.14
N TYR A 733 48.60 -20.41 67.68
CA TYR A 733 49.55 -20.04 68.73
C TYR A 733 49.40 -20.88 70.00
N SER A 734 48.15 -21.10 70.44
CA SER A 734 47.85 -21.95 71.60
C SER A 734 48.29 -23.40 71.38
N PHE A 735 48.20 -23.88 70.13
CA PHE A 735 48.63 -25.23 69.73
C PHE A 735 50.15 -25.37 69.63
N TYR A 736 50.87 -24.34 69.15
CA TYR A 736 52.34 -24.33 69.06
C TYR A 736 53.03 -24.17 70.42
N ALA A 737 52.39 -23.52 71.40
CA ALA A 737 52.96 -23.34 72.74
C ALA A 737 53.07 -24.66 73.54
N GLU A 738 52.31 -25.69 73.18
CA GLU A 738 52.35 -27.01 73.84
C GLU A 738 53.42 -27.95 73.27
N TRP A 739 53.95 -27.70 72.06
CA TRP A 739 54.85 -28.62 71.34
C TRP A 739 56.07 -27.86 70.80
N ASP A 740 57.20 -27.93 71.51
CA ASP A 740 58.48 -27.27 71.18
C ASP A 740 59.16 -27.90 69.93
N ILE A 741 58.60 -27.67 68.74
CA ILE A 741 59.07 -28.25 67.47
C ILE A 741 59.53 -27.14 66.52
N GLY A 742 60.81 -26.80 66.57
CA GLY A 742 61.41 -25.64 65.89
C GLY A 742 61.39 -25.63 64.34
N TRP A 743 61.14 -26.75 63.67
CA TRP A 743 61.08 -26.81 62.20
C TRP A 743 59.69 -26.56 61.61
N PHE A 744 58.64 -26.48 62.46
CA PHE A 744 57.26 -26.17 62.02
C PHE A 744 56.98 -24.66 61.86
N LYS A 745 57.91 -23.79 62.30
CA LYS A 745 57.78 -22.32 62.21
C LYS A 745 57.70 -21.76 60.78
N TRP A 746 58.05 -22.55 59.76
CA TRP A 746 58.00 -22.14 58.35
C TRP A 746 56.66 -22.46 57.65
N LEU A 747 55.79 -23.24 58.28
CA LEU A 747 54.43 -23.54 57.81
C LEU A 747 53.44 -22.91 58.80
N ASP A 748 53.26 -21.59 58.70
CA ASP A 748 52.24 -20.84 59.46
C ASP A 748 50.87 -21.40 59.06
N LEU A 749 50.30 -22.28 59.91
CA LEU A 749 49.09 -23.04 59.59
C LEU A 749 47.90 -22.11 59.32
N GLY A 750 47.80 -20.97 60.02
CA GLY A 750 46.72 -20.02 59.79
C GLY A 750 46.91 -19.20 58.51
N MET A 751 48.14 -18.90 58.09
CA MET A 751 48.40 -18.37 56.73
C MET A 751 48.05 -19.40 55.64
N PHE A 752 48.30 -20.69 55.91
CA PHE A 752 47.91 -21.79 55.01
C PHE A 752 46.39 -21.95 54.93
N TRP A 753 45.67 -21.95 56.06
CA TRP A 753 44.20 -22.06 56.11
C TRP A 753 43.48 -20.81 55.60
N THR A 754 44.04 -19.61 55.80
CA THR A 754 43.48 -18.37 55.24
C THR A 754 43.67 -18.32 53.72
N LEU A 755 44.85 -18.66 53.20
CA LEU A 755 45.08 -18.74 51.75
C LEU A 755 44.29 -19.88 51.09
N PHE A 756 44.11 -21.04 51.77
CA PHE A 756 43.27 -22.14 51.28
C PHE A 756 41.76 -21.89 51.44
N GLY A 757 41.33 -21.19 52.48
CA GLY A 757 39.94 -20.78 52.67
C GLY A 757 39.52 -19.76 51.63
N VAL A 758 40.39 -18.80 51.31
CA VAL A 758 40.22 -17.86 50.20
C VAL A 758 40.18 -18.60 48.87
N SER A 759 41.09 -19.56 48.63
CA SER A 759 41.08 -20.34 47.38
C SER A 759 39.84 -21.23 47.26
N TYR A 760 39.33 -21.78 48.35
CA TYR A 760 38.09 -22.58 48.38
C TYR A 760 36.85 -21.73 48.13
N LEU A 761 36.75 -20.56 48.74
CA LEU A 761 35.67 -19.59 48.46
C LEU A 761 35.71 -19.13 47.00
N VAL A 762 36.90 -18.90 46.44
CA VAL A 762 37.10 -18.58 45.02
C VAL A 762 36.67 -19.76 44.12
N VAL A 763 36.94 -21.01 44.50
CA VAL A 763 36.51 -22.19 43.73
C VAL A 763 34.99 -22.38 43.78
N LEU A 764 34.37 -22.27 44.96
CA LEU A 764 32.91 -22.35 45.14
C LEU A 764 32.20 -21.23 44.36
N TYR A 765 32.78 -20.03 44.36
CA TYR A 765 32.26 -18.87 43.64
C TYR A 765 32.44 -19.02 42.12
N SER A 766 33.61 -19.48 41.65
CA SER A 766 33.89 -19.68 40.21
C SER A 766 32.99 -20.71 39.52
N ARG A 767 32.29 -21.54 40.31
CA ARG A 767 31.35 -22.56 39.81
C ARG A 767 29.87 -22.19 40.04
N GLY A 768 29.58 -20.93 40.40
CA GLY A 768 28.22 -20.37 40.44
C GLY A 768 27.35 -20.82 41.61
N ILE A 769 27.93 -21.46 42.64
CA ILE A 769 27.15 -22.06 43.75
C ILE A 769 26.39 -20.99 44.56
N PHE A 770 26.89 -19.75 44.58
CA PHE A 770 26.28 -18.65 45.35
C PHE A 770 25.18 -17.89 44.60
N GLU A 771 24.93 -18.17 43.32
CA GLU A 771 23.96 -17.41 42.53
C GLU A 771 22.50 -17.82 42.80
N ASP A 772 22.27 -19.04 43.33
CA ASP A 772 20.92 -19.61 43.55
C ASP A 772 20.57 -19.91 45.03
N ILE A 773 21.41 -19.52 46.01
CA ILE A 773 21.16 -19.83 47.43
C ILE A 773 20.26 -18.77 48.06
N THR A 774 19.03 -19.15 48.43
CA THR A 774 18.08 -18.24 49.09
C THR A 774 17.86 -18.58 50.57
N THR A 775 18.27 -19.77 51.01
CA THR A 775 18.08 -20.26 52.38
C THR A 775 19.36 -20.81 53.01
N LEU A 776 19.41 -20.81 54.35
CA LEU A 776 20.54 -21.33 55.13
C LEU A 776 20.75 -22.84 54.93
N GLU A 777 19.67 -23.59 54.66
CA GLU A 777 19.74 -25.04 54.43
C GLU A 777 20.39 -25.40 53.08
N GLU A 778 20.12 -24.62 52.03
CA GLU A 778 20.75 -24.77 50.71
C GLU A 778 22.26 -24.48 50.76
N LEU A 779 22.66 -23.46 51.52
CA LEU A 779 24.07 -23.16 51.79
C LEU A 779 24.78 -24.36 52.45
N ILE A 780 24.17 -24.94 53.49
CA ILE A 780 24.73 -26.08 54.22
C ILE A 780 24.80 -27.33 53.34
N SER A 781 23.81 -27.55 52.48
CA SER A 781 23.77 -28.66 51.52
C SER A 781 24.85 -28.54 50.44
N GLY A 782 25.03 -27.34 49.86
CA GLY A 782 26.08 -27.06 48.88
C GLY A 782 27.48 -27.27 49.46
N ILE A 783 27.70 -26.78 50.69
CA ILE A 783 28.96 -27.00 51.42
C ILE A 783 29.20 -28.50 51.65
N ARG A 784 28.18 -29.28 52.05
CA ARG A 784 28.28 -30.74 52.23
C ARG A 784 28.56 -31.51 50.94
N HIS A 785 27.97 -31.11 49.81
CA HIS A 785 28.14 -31.81 48.53
C HIS A 785 29.60 -31.77 48.06
N TYR A 786 30.26 -30.62 48.23
CA TYR A 786 31.65 -30.44 47.82
C TYR A 786 32.68 -30.84 48.88
N TRP A 787 32.24 -31.09 50.13
CA TRP A 787 33.06 -31.64 51.21
C TRP A 787 33.67 -33.02 50.87
N LYS A 788 33.03 -33.81 50.00
CA LYS A 788 33.52 -35.15 49.60
C LYS A 788 34.80 -35.09 48.77
N TYR A 789 35.00 -34.03 47.98
CA TYR A 789 36.22 -33.85 47.19
C TYR A 789 37.43 -33.47 48.07
N TRP A 790 37.19 -32.86 49.23
CA TRP A 790 38.22 -32.53 50.22
C TRP A 790 38.83 -33.76 50.91
N VAL A 791 38.04 -34.82 51.15
CA VAL A 791 38.50 -36.06 51.80
C VAL A 791 39.51 -36.82 50.93
N ILE A 792 39.44 -36.68 49.60
CA ILE A 792 40.32 -37.38 48.66
C ILE A 792 41.69 -36.71 48.53
N VAL A 793 41.76 -35.37 48.66
CA VAL A 793 43.02 -34.61 48.53
C VAL A 793 43.85 -34.62 49.82
N LEU A 794 43.20 -34.63 50.99
CA LEU A 794 43.91 -34.61 52.27
C LEU A 794 44.27 -35.98 52.84
N SER A 795 43.58 -37.07 52.43
CA SER A 795 43.77 -38.37 53.08
C SER A 795 45.17 -38.98 52.93
N PRO A 796 45.90 -38.89 51.79
CA PRO A 796 47.20 -39.55 51.68
C PRO A 796 48.30 -38.82 52.47
N ALA A 797 48.28 -37.48 52.49
CA ALA A 797 49.29 -36.67 53.17
C ALA A 797 49.07 -36.66 54.69
N TYR A 798 47.82 -36.61 55.14
CA TYR A 798 47.48 -36.63 56.56
C TYR A 798 47.64 -38.03 57.18
N LEU A 799 47.33 -39.11 56.45
CA LEU A 799 47.59 -40.48 56.90
C LEU A 799 49.09 -40.84 56.89
N ALA A 800 49.86 -40.40 55.89
CA ALA A 800 51.31 -40.58 55.88
C ALA A 800 51.98 -39.86 57.07
N TRP A 801 51.45 -38.71 57.46
CA TRP A 801 51.92 -37.93 58.61
C TRP A 801 51.60 -38.60 59.95
N ILE A 802 50.41 -39.19 60.13
CA ILE A 802 50.04 -39.96 61.34
C ILE A 802 50.92 -41.22 61.50
N VAL A 803 51.24 -41.91 60.40
CA VAL A 803 52.07 -43.13 60.42
C VAL A 803 53.56 -42.81 60.70
N LEU A 804 54.05 -41.64 60.29
CA LEU A 804 55.45 -41.24 60.50
C LEU A 804 55.73 -40.58 61.88
N SER A 805 54.71 -40.09 62.58
CA SER A 805 54.89 -39.27 63.79
C SER A 805 54.68 -39.98 65.13
N ASN A 806 54.19 -41.22 65.16
CA ASN A 806 54.11 -42.09 66.36
C ASN A 806 53.65 -41.39 67.66
N LEU A 807 52.66 -40.49 67.57
CA LEU A 807 52.15 -39.72 68.71
C LEU A 807 50.71 -40.14 69.09
N PRO A 808 50.42 -40.44 70.38
CA PRO A 808 49.06 -40.68 70.83
C PRO A 808 48.30 -39.36 70.94
N LEU A 809 47.04 -39.34 70.50
CA LEU A 809 46.13 -38.19 70.67
C LEU A 809 45.82 -37.94 72.16
N PRO A 810 45.92 -36.71 72.68
CA PRO A 810 45.29 -36.37 73.95
C PRO A 810 44.26 -35.24 73.78
N PHE A 811 43.01 -35.58 74.12
CA PHE A 811 42.04 -34.65 74.67
C PHE A 811 42.33 -34.52 76.17
N SER A 812 42.90 -33.41 76.63
CA SER A 812 42.72 -32.92 78.00
C SER A 812 43.32 -31.51 78.15
N ALA A 813 42.45 -30.53 78.38
CA ALA A 813 42.81 -29.16 78.69
C ALA A 813 43.53 -29.05 80.04
N ARG A 814 44.63 -28.30 80.10
CA ARG A 814 45.19 -27.77 81.34
C ARG A 814 45.79 -26.38 81.10
N VAL A 815 45.17 -25.38 81.71
CA VAL A 815 45.60 -23.98 81.74
C VAL A 815 46.80 -23.85 82.69
N LEU A 816 47.84 -23.13 82.26
CA LEU A 816 48.91 -22.66 83.14
C LEU A 816 49.20 -21.18 82.94
N ASP A 817 49.37 -20.53 84.09
CA ASP A 817 49.56 -19.11 84.35
C ASP A 817 50.90 -18.54 83.86
N LYS A 818 50.87 -17.24 83.52
CA LYS A 818 51.94 -16.24 83.63
C LYS A 818 53.31 -16.58 83.02
N ALA A 819 53.58 -16.02 81.84
CA ALA A 819 54.62 -15.01 81.64
C ALA A 819 54.66 -14.61 80.16
N THR A 820 54.51 -13.31 79.91
CA THR A 820 54.79 -12.67 78.64
C THR A 820 56.25 -12.93 78.25
N ILE A 821 56.48 -13.88 77.34
CA ILE A 821 57.73 -13.93 76.56
C ILE A 821 57.33 -14.16 75.10
N GLN A 822 57.38 -13.06 74.36
CA GLN A 822 57.40 -13.01 72.90
C GLN A 822 58.38 -14.05 72.35
N LEU A 823 57.90 -15.04 71.60
CA LEU A 823 58.71 -15.82 70.65
C LEU A 823 57.86 -16.48 69.55
N SER A 824 56.87 -15.75 69.03
CA SER A 824 56.51 -15.78 67.62
C SER A 824 56.33 -14.33 67.17
N SER A 825 56.72 -13.98 65.94
CA SER A 825 56.66 -12.60 65.48
C SER A 825 55.22 -12.08 65.33
N ASN A 826 54.21 -12.95 65.34
CA ASN A 826 52.84 -12.67 64.93
C ASN A 826 51.85 -13.09 66.05
N ALA A 827 51.27 -12.13 66.77
CA ALA A 827 50.22 -12.34 67.78
C ALA A 827 49.34 -11.09 67.94
N ILE A 828 48.13 -11.25 68.45
CA ILE A 828 47.31 -10.13 68.96
C ILE A 828 47.48 -10.11 70.47
N VAL A 829 48.10 -9.05 70.99
CA VAL A 829 48.36 -8.92 72.44
C VAL A 829 47.21 -8.12 73.05
N ALA A 830 46.45 -8.74 73.95
CA ALA A 830 45.44 -8.07 74.76
C ALA A 830 46.04 -7.54 76.06
N LEU A 831 45.69 -6.33 76.47
CA LEU A 831 46.16 -5.72 77.71
C LEU A 831 45.60 -6.37 78.99
N ASN A 832 44.58 -7.24 78.89
CA ASN A 832 43.96 -7.88 80.04
C ASN A 832 43.83 -9.42 79.88
N PRO A 833 44.65 -10.25 80.57
CA PRO A 833 44.74 -11.69 80.30
C PRO A 833 43.61 -12.57 80.85
N GLU A 834 42.70 -12.04 81.68
CA GLU A 834 41.79 -12.86 82.49
C GLU A 834 40.66 -13.57 81.72
N ASN A 835 40.40 -13.20 80.46
CA ASN A 835 39.28 -13.75 79.65
C ASN A 835 39.69 -14.81 78.60
N LEU A 836 40.94 -15.27 78.58
CA LEU A 836 41.43 -16.24 77.57
C LEU A 836 41.03 -17.72 77.83
N GLY A 837 40.36 -18.04 78.94
CA GLY A 837 40.20 -19.43 79.40
C GLY A 837 39.25 -20.33 78.60
N SER A 838 38.48 -19.80 77.63
CA SER A 838 37.58 -20.62 76.80
C SER A 838 37.73 -20.31 75.31
N VAL A 839 37.61 -21.35 74.48
CA VAL A 839 37.62 -21.27 73.01
C VAL A 839 36.60 -20.25 72.47
N LEU A 840 35.47 -20.09 73.17
CA LEU A 840 34.46 -19.08 72.86
C LEU A 840 34.92 -17.65 73.22
N GLY A 841 35.63 -17.48 74.33
CA GLY A 841 36.18 -16.19 74.76
C GLY A 841 37.24 -15.65 73.79
N THR A 842 38.11 -16.50 73.26
CA THR A 842 39.09 -16.10 72.24
C THR A 842 38.45 -15.72 70.91
N LEU A 843 37.34 -16.38 70.52
CA LEU A 843 36.57 -16.04 69.32
C LEU A 843 35.91 -14.66 69.46
N LEU A 844 35.27 -14.41 70.60
CA LEU A 844 34.61 -13.13 70.88
C LEU A 844 35.62 -11.97 70.91
N ASN A 845 36.80 -12.18 71.49
CA ASN A 845 37.88 -11.19 71.49
C ASN A 845 38.42 -10.92 70.08
N ALA A 846 38.56 -11.95 69.24
CA ALA A 846 38.98 -11.79 67.86
C ALA A 846 37.94 -11.05 67.00
N LEU A 847 36.65 -11.33 67.21
CA LEU A 847 35.55 -10.59 66.58
C LEU A 847 35.48 -9.14 67.06
N TYR A 848 35.70 -8.90 68.35
CA TYR A 848 35.79 -7.55 68.92
C TYR A 848 36.95 -6.78 68.30
N TYR A 849 38.14 -7.38 68.23
CA TYR A 849 39.31 -6.77 67.59
C TYR A 849 39.04 -6.45 66.12
N SER A 850 38.43 -7.39 65.39
CA SER A 850 38.01 -7.20 64.00
C SER A 850 37.02 -6.04 63.85
N LEU A 851 36.00 -5.96 64.71
CA LEU A 851 35.02 -4.87 64.69
C LEU A 851 35.66 -3.49 64.93
N VAL A 852 36.55 -3.37 65.92
CA VAL A 852 37.24 -2.12 66.25
C VAL A 852 38.24 -1.72 65.16
N THR A 853 38.90 -2.71 64.54
CA THR A 853 39.81 -2.51 63.41
C THR A 853 39.05 -2.07 62.16
N PHE A 854 37.93 -2.73 61.83
CA PHE A 854 37.03 -2.38 60.73
C PHE A 854 36.46 -0.96 60.87
N THR A 855 36.05 -0.57 62.07
CA THR A 855 35.52 0.78 62.33
C THR A 855 36.60 1.84 62.50
N THR A 856 37.88 1.45 62.46
CA THR A 856 39.07 2.27 62.74
C THR A 856 38.99 3.06 64.06
N LEU A 857 38.22 2.57 65.05
CA LEU A 857 38.04 3.22 66.35
C LEU A 857 39.30 3.13 67.21
N GLY A 858 40.01 1.99 67.14
CA GLY A 858 41.30 1.77 67.79
C GLY A 858 41.34 2.09 69.28
N TYR A 859 40.76 1.24 70.13
CA TYR A 859 40.73 1.46 71.59
C TYR A 859 42.06 1.20 72.32
N GLY A 860 43.10 0.70 71.63
CA GLY A 860 44.46 0.53 72.15
C GLY A 860 44.63 -0.63 73.14
N ASP A 861 43.59 -1.40 73.39
CA ASP A 861 43.52 -2.56 74.27
C ASP A 861 44.06 -3.86 73.64
N MET A 862 44.06 -3.92 72.31
CA MET A 862 44.64 -5.00 71.53
C MET A 862 45.47 -4.45 70.38
N HIS A 863 46.68 -4.98 70.17
CA HIS A 863 47.54 -4.54 69.07
C HIS A 863 48.16 -5.72 68.29
N PRO A 864 48.22 -5.64 66.94
CA PRO A 864 48.77 -6.69 66.12
C PRO A 864 50.30 -6.62 66.10
N THR A 865 50.96 -7.78 66.15
CA THR A 865 52.41 -7.90 65.96
C THR A 865 52.72 -8.67 64.67
N GLY A 866 53.92 -8.46 64.11
CA GLY A 866 54.37 -9.18 62.91
C GLY A 866 53.50 -8.97 61.67
N TRP A 867 53.21 -10.04 60.93
CA TRP A 867 52.42 -9.96 59.69
C TRP A 867 50.94 -9.67 59.93
N LEU A 868 50.41 -9.91 61.13
CA LEU A 868 49.05 -9.51 61.48
C LEU A 868 48.85 -7.99 61.39
N LYS A 869 49.93 -7.19 61.47
CA LYS A 869 49.88 -5.75 61.19
C LYS A 869 49.42 -5.48 59.76
N ALA A 870 49.87 -6.28 58.80
CA ALA A 870 49.44 -6.17 57.41
C ALA A 870 47.98 -6.61 57.26
N LEU A 871 47.56 -7.68 57.94
CA LEU A 871 46.17 -8.14 57.92
C LEU A 871 45.21 -7.10 58.52
N SER A 872 45.57 -6.51 59.67
CA SER A 872 44.79 -5.42 60.29
C SER A 872 44.82 -4.12 59.49
N ALA A 873 45.91 -3.81 58.80
CA ALA A 873 45.94 -2.68 57.87
C ALA A 873 44.98 -2.89 56.69
N ILE A 874 44.92 -4.11 56.13
CA ILE A 874 43.98 -4.46 55.05
C ILE A 874 42.53 -4.37 55.55
N GLU A 875 42.25 -4.90 56.75
CA GLU A 875 40.92 -4.83 57.34
C GLU A 875 40.50 -3.38 57.63
N ALA A 876 41.37 -2.57 58.22
CA ALA A 876 41.08 -1.16 58.51
C ALA A 876 40.84 -0.37 57.22
N LEU A 877 41.61 -0.62 56.16
CA LEU A 877 41.39 -0.02 54.85
C LEU A 877 40.04 -0.44 54.26
N THR A 878 39.69 -1.73 54.39
CA THR A 878 38.41 -2.28 53.93
C THR A 878 37.25 -1.64 54.69
N GLY A 879 37.36 -1.54 56.01
CA GLY A 879 36.35 -0.95 56.87
C GLY A 879 36.16 0.55 56.65
N ALA A 880 37.23 1.31 56.40
CA ALA A 880 37.14 2.72 56.01
C ALA A 880 36.31 2.94 54.74
N VAL A 881 36.46 2.06 53.73
CA VAL A 881 35.66 2.09 52.50
C VAL A 881 34.18 1.81 52.79
N PHE A 882 33.89 0.76 53.57
CA PHE A 882 32.50 0.40 53.91
C PHE A 882 31.82 1.47 54.77
N MET A 883 32.51 2.07 55.74
CA MET A 883 31.97 3.15 56.56
C MET A 883 31.64 4.39 55.73
N ALA A 884 32.52 4.77 54.79
CA ALA A 884 32.24 5.86 53.86
C ALA A 884 31.00 5.59 53.01
N LEU A 885 30.79 4.34 52.56
CA LEU A 885 29.60 3.94 51.82
C LEU A 885 28.32 3.99 52.67
N ILE A 886 28.36 3.54 53.92
CA ILE A 886 27.23 3.63 54.86
C ILE A 886 26.79 5.09 55.04
N VAL A 887 27.74 5.98 55.29
CA VAL A 887 27.47 7.43 55.44
C VAL A 887 26.88 8.01 54.16
N ALA A 888 27.45 7.68 52.99
CA ALA A 888 26.95 8.16 51.70
C ALA A 888 25.52 7.68 51.37
N VAL A 889 25.13 6.51 51.87
CA VAL A 889 23.76 5.96 51.70
C VAL A 889 22.77 6.62 52.63
N ILE A 890 23.12 6.78 53.91
CA ILE A 890 22.28 7.50 54.89
C ILE A 890 22.07 8.95 54.44
N ALA A 891 23.15 9.63 54.05
CA ALA A 891 23.08 11.00 53.56
C ALA A 891 22.19 11.13 52.31
N ARG A 892 22.31 10.22 51.33
CA ARG A 892 21.43 10.22 50.15
C ARG A 892 19.97 9.99 50.49
N LYS A 893 19.66 9.14 51.47
CA LYS A 893 18.28 8.85 51.89
C LYS A 893 17.64 10.01 52.67
N TRP A 894 18.45 10.86 53.30
CA TRP A 894 17.98 12.05 54.04
C TRP A 894 17.93 13.33 53.18
N MET A 895 18.73 13.41 52.11
CA MET A 895 18.72 14.55 51.17
C MET A 895 17.69 14.40 50.04
N ARG A 896 17.15 13.19 49.84
CA ARG A 896 15.94 12.92 49.04
C ARG A 896 14.72 13.17 49.89
#